data_AF-A0A135RV47-F1
#
_entry.id   AF-A0A135RV47-F1
#
_cell.length_a   1.000
_cell.length_b   1.000
_cell.length_c   1.000
_cell.angle_alpha   90.00
_cell.angle_beta   90.00
_cell.angle_gamma   90.00
#
_symmetry.space_group_name_H-M   'P 1'
#
loop_
_entity.id
_entity.type
_entity.pdbx_description
1 polymer ?
#
loop_
_entity_poly.entity_id
_entity_poly.type
_entity_poly.pdbx_seq_one_letter_code
_entity_poly.pdbx_strand_id
1 'polypeptide(L)'
;MGSQAWNLPAPVDDPDSMLSRKFGRETVNYFAGSVLNRVGWLRTDHTFIRSAFQSKDTKFMLLKDLSPLTSAPTRVQFVSYDDVKPLTTEDPFGPSEEDLIKNFDSTVTKPLIIFLGLEESAKVPFEYKGLKGRPWFAVDVTPKGSYADAANQLIEAQSSKGYKFLEGMRPMTLEPDHAGIYAQARSIADWNTRNKFCAGCGQPSLSGNTGYKRLCPTTDLAGSDTPRERAECATRKGVSNISFPRTDPTMIAAVVSSDGTKVLLGRNKRYPPNWYSTLAGFIEPGESIEESVRREVLEEAGVRVGRVVIHSSQPWPYPASLMIGAIAQALPDGETIDLGNDPELEDAQWFPLETVRDALKFGVSGLGEPAPEGYKEGGLRLPPPAAIANRLMTAVVEGYATAAPKIGQRVSATGWSTGQRKLQRKFELQLAWTSSIHFLHPHPANCAAIETLHLSRAPNDPPKPRSSKSSQARCRSPVGHLPAMYHLAKGLYLLATSKEEYSVILLGLDNAGKTTFHEQVKHFFLESHPDPKLKTVPTVGQNVSTISLPDMYLKIWDVGGQHSLRRLWQSYYASAHAIVFIIDSTDIGDGNLEHDNGSGRLDECRLVLEDVLQHSETEGVPVLVLANKQDREDCVEVVRIKEGLVKKVFEGEKASSIRDSRVLPVSALTGTGVKEAVEWVRSRVKWNKESRPPVMR
;
A
#
# COMPACT_ATOMS: atom_id res chain seq x y z
N MET A 1 -0.26 28.72 24.61
CA MET A 1 -1.53 27.96 24.58
C MET A 1 -1.24 26.60 23.95
N GLY A 2 -2.04 25.55 24.23
CA GLY A 2 -1.78 24.23 23.68
C GLY A 2 -1.83 24.26 22.15
N SER A 3 -0.88 23.60 21.49
CA SER A 3 -0.99 23.36 20.05
C SER A 3 -2.33 22.68 19.79
N GLN A 4 -3.11 23.20 18.84
CA GLN A 4 -4.19 22.43 18.24
C GLN A 4 -3.53 21.28 17.47
N ALA A 5 -3.23 20.21 18.20
CA ALA A 5 -2.99 18.91 17.61
C ALA A 5 -4.29 18.54 16.89
N TRP A 6 -4.28 18.77 15.58
CA TRP A 6 -5.28 18.24 14.68
C TRP A 6 -5.32 16.73 14.93
N ASN A 7 -6.37 16.27 15.61
CA ASN A 7 -6.67 14.86 15.78
C ASN A 7 -7.11 14.35 14.41
N LEU A 8 -6.13 14.14 13.52
CA LEU A 8 -6.30 13.40 12.28
C LEU A 8 -6.88 12.02 12.64
N PRO A 9 -7.72 11.43 11.78
CA PRO A 9 -8.36 10.16 12.08
C PRO A 9 -7.25 9.15 12.40
N ALA A 10 -7.37 8.45 13.53
CA ALA A 10 -6.50 7.32 13.75
C ALA A 10 -6.74 6.32 12.60
N PRO A 11 -5.69 5.80 11.95
CA PRO A 11 -5.85 4.71 10.99
C PRO A 11 -6.55 3.53 11.67
N VAL A 12 -7.17 2.65 10.90
CA VAL A 12 -7.76 1.39 11.41
C VAL A 12 -6.66 0.35 11.70
N ASP A 13 -5.54 0.83 12.24
CA ASP A 13 -4.40 0.07 12.68
C ASP A 13 -4.67 -0.48 14.08
N ASP A 14 -4.61 -1.80 14.21
CA ASP A 14 -4.27 -2.39 15.50
C ASP A 14 -2.86 -1.90 15.89
N PRO A 15 -2.69 -1.13 16.99
CA PRO A 15 -1.39 -0.62 17.41
C PRO A 15 -0.43 -1.75 17.83
N ASP A 16 -0.96 -2.94 18.11
CA ASP A 16 -0.19 -4.15 18.38
C ASP A 16 -0.01 -5.02 17.13
N SER A 17 -0.40 -4.56 15.94
CA SER A 17 -0.09 -5.25 14.67
C SER A 17 1.43 -5.37 14.44
N MET A 18 1.86 -6.42 13.72
CA MET A 18 3.27 -6.63 13.38
C MET A 18 3.88 -5.43 12.64
N LEU A 19 3.10 -4.82 11.74
CA LEU A 19 3.52 -3.64 10.98
C LEU A 19 3.66 -2.41 11.90
N SER A 20 2.67 -2.11 12.75
CA SER A 20 2.76 -1.02 13.73
C SER A 20 3.97 -1.15 14.67
N ARG A 21 4.26 -2.37 15.13
CA ARG A 21 5.44 -2.63 15.99
C ARG A 21 6.78 -2.46 15.26
N LYS A 22 6.82 -2.73 13.94
CA LYS A 22 8.07 -2.74 13.14
C LYS A 22 8.38 -1.38 12.51
N PHE A 23 7.35 -0.65 12.07
CA PHE A 23 7.48 0.58 11.29
C PHE A 23 6.91 1.82 11.98
N GLY A 24 6.23 1.65 13.12
CA GLY A 24 5.39 2.69 13.73
C GLY A 24 3.97 2.65 13.18
N ARG A 25 3.07 3.43 13.79
CA ARG A 25 1.69 3.59 13.31
C ARG A 25 1.66 4.25 11.93
N GLU A 26 0.67 3.92 11.10
CA GLU A 26 0.46 4.61 9.82
C GLU A 26 0.29 6.13 10.03
N THR A 27 0.93 6.92 9.15
CA THR A 27 0.77 8.38 9.13
C THR A 27 -0.39 8.75 8.20
N VAL A 28 -1.55 9.00 8.78
CA VAL A 28 -2.69 9.62 8.08
C VAL A 28 -2.39 11.11 7.93
N ASN A 29 -2.33 11.61 6.69
CA ASN A 29 -2.19 13.04 6.41
C ASN A 29 -3.55 13.74 6.34
N TYR A 30 -3.56 15.08 6.45
CA TYR A 30 -4.75 15.89 6.18
C TYR A 30 -5.24 15.66 4.73
N PHE A 31 -6.55 15.80 4.48
CA PHE A 31 -7.24 15.34 3.25
C PHE A 31 -7.22 13.82 2.98
N ALA A 32 -6.55 12.99 3.80
CA ALA A 32 -6.71 11.54 3.82
C ALA A 32 -7.66 11.10 4.95
N GLY A 33 -7.75 9.78 5.22
CA GLY A 33 -8.50 9.26 6.38
C GLY A 33 -10.02 9.38 6.32
N SER A 34 -10.62 9.48 5.12
CA SER A 34 -12.08 9.53 4.96
C SER A 34 -12.77 8.31 5.60
N VAL A 35 -13.80 8.57 6.42
CA VAL A 35 -14.61 7.54 7.09
C VAL A 35 -15.57 6.79 6.15
N LEU A 36 -15.57 7.12 4.85
CA LEU A 36 -16.48 6.53 3.87
C LEU A 36 -15.84 5.30 3.18
N ASN A 37 -16.50 4.15 3.27
CA ASN A 37 -16.28 3.09 2.31
C ASN A 37 -16.79 3.55 0.94
N ARG A 38 -15.90 3.71 -0.03
CA ARG A 38 -16.23 4.26 -1.35
C ARG A 38 -17.16 3.36 -2.19
N VAL A 39 -17.29 2.07 -1.81
CA VAL A 39 -18.11 1.02 -2.46
C VAL A 39 -18.16 1.11 -3.99
N GLY A 40 -16.98 1.31 -4.61
CA GLY A 40 -16.86 1.78 -6.00
C GLY A 40 -17.51 0.86 -7.05
N TRP A 41 -17.69 -0.42 -6.74
CA TRP A 41 -18.37 -1.41 -7.59
C TRP A 41 -19.89 -1.19 -7.69
N LEU A 42 -20.50 -0.41 -6.80
CA LEU A 42 -21.92 -0.08 -6.83
C LEU A 42 -22.25 1.17 -7.67
N ARG A 43 -21.25 1.88 -8.20
CA ARG A 43 -21.48 3.11 -9.01
C ARG A 43 -22.19 2.86 -10.33
N THR A 44 -22.20 1.63 -10.81
CA THR A 44 -22.94 1.13 -11.98
C THR A 44 -24.27 0.48 -11.61
N ASP A 45 -24.55 0.26 -10.32
CA ASP A 45 -25.84 -0.29 -9.86
C ASP A 45 -26.83 0.87 -9.70
N HIS A 46 -27.56 1.18 -10.78
CA HIS A 46 -28.57 2.25 -10.77
C HIS A 46 -29.67 2.01 -9.71
N THR A 47 -29.96 0.76 -9.35
CA THR A 47 -30.96 0.46 -8.30
C THR A 47 -30.42 0.85 -6.92
N PHE A 48 -29.15 0.52 -6.64
CA PHE A 48 -28.46 1.01 -5.45
C PHE A 48 -28.42 2.53 -5.40
N ILE A 49 -27.92 3.17 -6.47
CA ILE A 49 -27.69 4.62 -6.49
C ILE A 49 -28.99 5.41 -6.31
N ARG A 50 -30.09 5.00 -6.95
CA ARG A 50 -31.40 5.66 -6.80
C ARG A 50 -31.93 5.52 -5.35
N SER A 51 -31.88 4.31 -4.80
CA SER A 51 -32.27 4.04 -3.40
C SER A 51 -31.40 4.82 -2.40
N ALA A 52 -30.08 4.85 -2.62
CA ALA A 52 -29.12 5.59 -1.80
C ALA A 52 -29.36 7.10 -1.88
N PHE A 53 -29.69 7.64 -3.05
CA PHE A 53 -29.96 9.07 -3.24
C PHE A 53 -31.28 9.49 -2.59
N GLN A 54 -32.34 8.68 -2.71
CA GLN A 54 -33.67 8.98 -2.18
C GLN A 54 -33.83 8.66 -0.68
N SER A 55 -32.84 8.03 -0.05
CA SER A 55 -32.87 7.70 1.38
C SER A 55 -32.85 8.95 2.26
N LYS A 56 -33.74 8.97 3.27
CA LYS A 56 -33.85 10.07 4.25
C LYS A 56 -32.62 10.25 5.13
N ASP A 57 -31.78 9.22 5.24
CA ASP A 57 -30.55 9.26 6.04
C ASP A 57 -29.38 9.93 5.29
N THR A 58 -29.49 10.09 3.97
CA THR A 58 -28.40 10.48 3.08
C THR A 58 -27.96 11.93 3.31
N LYS A 59 -26.64 12.14 3.34
CA LYS A 59 -26.03 13.46 3.46
C LYS A 59 -25.59 13.98 2.10
N PHE A 60 -25.97 15.23 1.81
CA PHE A 60 -25.58 15.95 0.62
C PHE A 60 -24.60 17.08 0.96
N MET A 61 -23.38 17.01 0.44
CA MET A 61 -22.42 18.11 0.45
C MET A 61 -22.69 19.03 -0.75
N LEU A 62 -23.10 20.27 -0.51
CA LEU A 62 -23.26 21.24 -1.58
C LEU A 62 -21.91 21.86 -1.94
N LEU A 63 -21.61 21.92 -3.23
CA LEU A 63 -20.42 22.58 -3.79
C LEU A 63 -20.85 23.77 -4.65
N LYS A 64 -20.30 24.96 -4.42
CA LYS A 64 -20.42 26.12 -5.32
C LYS A 64 -19.02 26.56 -5.71
N ASP A 65 -18.73 26.58 -7.01
CA ASP A 65 -17.40 26.89 -7.55
C ASP A 65 -16.29 26.06 -6.87
N LEU A 66 -16.58 24.77 -6.67
CA LEU A 66 -15.75 23.79 -5.96
C LEU A 66 -15.62 23.99 -4.43
N SER A 67 -16.09 25.11 -3.88
CA SER A 67 -16.12 25.36 -2.43
C SER A 67 -17.30 24.65 -1.75
N PRO A 68 -17.12 24.05 -0.57
CA PRO A 68 -18.18 23.38 0.17
C PRO A 68 -19.01 24.38 0.96
N LEU A 69 -20.31 24.10 1.14
CA LEU A 69 -21.13 24.79 2.13
C LEU A 69 -20.62 24.46 3.54
N THR A 70 -20.56 25.45 4.42
CA THR A 70 -20.06 25.33 5.79
C THR A 70 -20.98 26.01 6.79
N SER A 71 -21.04 25.47 8.01
CA SER A 71 -21.72 26.07 9.17
C SER A 71 -20.73 26.74 10.13
N ALA A 72 -19.44 26.45 9.99
CA ALA A 72 -18.32 27.17 10.60
C ALA A 72 -17.09 27.03 9.68
N PRO A 73 -16.05 27.89 9.77
CA PRO A 73 -14.86 27.80 8.92
C PRO A 73 -14.13 26.43 8.95
N THR A 74 -14.38 25.63 9.99
CA THR A 74 -13.82 24.28 10.17
C THR A 74 -14.81 23.14 9.83
N ARG A 75 -16.08 23.43 9.54
CA ARG A 75 -17.14 22.41 9.52
C ARG A 75 -18.04 22.51 8.29
N VAL A 76 -18.01 21.45 7.47
CA VAL A 76 -18.90 21.30 6.32
C VAL A 76 -20.35 21.15 6.79
N GLN A 77 -21.25 21.84 6.11
CA GLN A 77 -22.69 21.71 6.29
C GLN A 77 -23.25 20.74 5.24
N PHE A 78 -24.09 19.83 5.69
CA PHE A 78 -24.81 18.89 4.84
C PHE A 78 -26.29 19.25 4.79
N VAL A 79 -26.94 18.94 3.67
CA VAL A 79 -28.38 19.13 3.47
C VAL A 79 -29.08 17.79 3.23
N SER A 80 -30.41 17.80 3.23
CA SER A 80 -31.25 16.62 3.04
C SER A 80 -31.60 16.36 1.57
N TYR A 81 -32.23 15.22 1.28
CA TYR A 81 -32.81 14.93 -0.04
C TYR A 81 -33.85 15.99 -0.44
N ASP A 82 -34.68 16.45 0.49
CA ASP A 82 -35.73 17.45 0.23
C ASP A 82 -35.15 18.83 -0.14
N ASP A 83 -33.95 19.18 0.37
CA ASP A 83 -33.24 20.41 -0.04
C ASP A 83 -32.72 20.31 -1.49
N VAL A 84 -32.27 19.13 -1.96
CA VAL A 84 -31.67 18.96 -3.30
C VAL A 84 -32.66 18.54 -4.39
N LYS A 85 -33.76 17.86 -4.06
CA LYS A 85 -34.77 17.36 -5.00
C LYS A 85 -35.26 18.42 -6.02
N PRO A 86 -35.50 19.71 -5.65
CA PRO A 86 -35.91 20.74 -6.61
C PRO A 86 -34.86 21.03 -7.69
N LEU A 87 -33.58 20.87 -7.37
CA LEU A 87 -32.46 21.09 -8.28
C LEU A 87 -32.16 19.84 -9.14
N THR A 88 -32.22 18.65 -8.52
CA THR A 88 -31.76 17.39 -9.15
C THR A 88 -32.85 16.62 -9.88
N THR A 89 -34.13 16.98 -9.69
CA THR A 89 -35.29 16.11 -9.91
C THR A 89 -35.32 14.89 -8.96
N GLU A 90 -36.41 14.13 -9.01
CA GLU A 90 -36.64 12.93 -8.21
C GLU A 90 -35.77 11.73 -8.61
N ASP A 91 -35.39 11.63 -9.88
CA ASP A 91 -34.57 10.55 -10.42
C ASP A 91 -33.56 11.06 -11.47
N PRO A 92 -32.46 11.70 -11.03
CA PRO A 92 -31.44 12.23 -11.94
C PRO A 92 -30.65 11.15 -12.71
N PHE A 93 -30.70 9.90 -12.27
CA PHE A 93 -29.87 8.81 -12.80
C PHE A 93 -30.60 7.95 -13.83
N GLY A 94 -31.93 7.86 -13.73
CA GLY A 94 -32.72 7.01 -14.61
C GLY A 94 -32.41 5.51 -14.48
N PRO A 95 -33.01 4.67 -15.33
CA PRO A 95 -32.96 3.21 -15.18
C PRO A 95 -31.58 2.57 -15.47
N SER A 96 -30.77 3.12 -16.39
CA SER A 96 -29.50 2.52 -16.84
C SER A 96 -28.49 3.55 -17.39
N GLU A 97 -27.22 3.16 -17.56
CA GLU A 97 -26.20 4.00 -18.22
C GLU A 97 -26.50 4.12 -19.73
N GLU A 98 -27.03 3.05 -20.33
CA GLU A 98 -27.45 2.97 -21.73
C GLU A 98 -28.56 3.97 -22.04
N ASP A 99 -29.56 4.10 -21.16
CA ASP A 99 -30.65 5.07 -21.31
C ASP A 99 -30.17 6.52 -21.11
N LEU A 100 -29.20 6.76 -20.23
CA LEU A 100 -28.57 8.07 -20.10
C LEU A 100 -27.76 8.47 -21.35
N ILE A 101 -27.11 7.49 -22.00
CA ILE A 101 -26.38 7.70 -23.26
C ILE A 101 -27.35 7.94 -24.43
N LYS A 102 -28.39 7.12 -24.55
CA LYS A 102 -29.38 7.18 -25.64
C LYS A 102 -30.17 8.49 -25.63
N ASN A 103 -30.59 8.93 -24.43
CA ASN A 103 -31.37 10.15 -24.23
C ASN A 103 -30.47 11.37 -23.89
N PHE A 104 -29.22 11.37 -24.34
CA PHE A 104 -28.32 12.50 -24.13
C PHE A 104 -28.73 13.68 -25.02
N ASP A 105 -28.85 14.86 -24.41
CA ASP A 105 -29.04 16.14 -25.08
C ASP A 105 -27.96 17.13 -24.62
N SER A 106 -27.14 17.61 -25.55
CA SER A 106 -26.09 18.60 -25.26
C SER A 106 -26.61 19.99 -24.90
N THR A 107 -27.88 20.32 -25.19
CA THR A 107 -28.49 21.61 -24.82
C THR A 107 -28.95 21.64 -23.36
N VAL A 108 -29.26 20.48 -22.78
CA VAL A 108 -29.77 20.37 -21.40
C VAL A 108 -28.61 20.30 -20.41
N THR A 109 -28.46 21.34 -19.59
CA THR A 109 -27.47 21.33 -18.51
C THR A 109 -28.08 20.64 -17.28
N LYS A 110 -27.41 19.60 -16.76
CA LYS A 110 -27.80 18.90 -15.51
C LYS A 110 -26.81 19.24 -14.38
N PRO A 111 -27.26 19.34 -13.11
CA PRO A 111 -26.35 19.51 -11.98
C PRO A 111 -25.46 18.27 -11.84
N LEU A 112 -24.20 18.48 -11.42
CA LEU A 112 -23.28 17.35 -11.22
C LEU A 112 -23.57 16.70 -9.86
N ILE A 113 -23.83 15.40 -9.88
CA ILE A 113 -24.08 14.61 -8.66
C ILE A 113 -22.99 13.53 -8.55
N ILE A 114 -22.31 13.49 -7.41
CA ILE A 114 -21.17 12.63 -7.14
C ILE A 114 -21.48 11.72 -5.96
N PHE A 115 -21.43 10.41 -6.13
CA PHE A 115 -21.55 9.48 -4.99
C PHE A 115 -20.19 9.33 -4.28
N LEU A 116 -20.15 9.61 -2.99
CA LEU A 116 -18.89 9.63 -2.21
C LEU A 116 -18.60 8.27 -1.56
N GLY A 117 -19.63 7.60 -1.04
CA GLY A 117 -19.53 6.30 -0.39
C GLY A 117 -20.61 6.06 0.65
N LEU A 118 -20.40 5.02 1.48
CA LEU A 118 -21.18 4.69 2.66
C LEU A 118 -20.36 4.93 3.94
N GLU A 119 -20.98 5.58 4.93
CA GLU A 119 -20.48 5.67 6.30
C GLU A 119 -20.99 4.45 7.07
N GLU A 120 -20.25 3.34 7.03
CA GLU A 120 -20.66 2.02 7.56
C GLU A 120 -20.79 2.01 9.10
N SER A 121 -20.09 2.91 9.78
CA SER A 121 -20.22 3.13 11.23
C SER A 121 -21.52 3.82 11.64
N ALA A 122 -22.24 4.42 10.70
CA ALA A 122 -23.51 5.10 10.98
C ALA A 122 -24.63 4.10 11.26
N LYS A 123 -25.23 4.20 12.44
CA LYS A 123 -26.40 3.41 12.86
C LYS A 123 -27.68 3.98 12.22
N VAL A 124 -27.84 3.76 10.92
CA VAL A 124 -29.03 4.16 10.14
C VAL A 124 -29.76 2.94 9.57
N PRO A 125 -31.07 3.01 9.29
CA PRO A 125 -31.83 1.93 8.68
C PRO A 125 -31.43 1.54 7.25
N PHE A 126 -30.67 2.39 6.53
CA PHE A 126 -30.29 2.11 5.15
C PHE A 126 -29.45 0.83 5.01
N GLU A 127 -29.99 -0.13 4.26
CA GLU A 127 -29.36 -1.40 3.92
C GLU A 127 -29.57 -1.71 2.44
N TYR A 128 -28.52 -2.21 1.77
CA TYR A 128 -28.61 -2.69 0.39
C TYR A 128 -27.74 -3.92 0.18
N LYS A 129 -28.35 -5.05 -0.20
CA LYS A 129 -27.67 -6.35 -0.42
C LYS A 129 -26.73 -6.74 0.75
N GLY A 130 -27.14 -6.48 1.99
CA GLY A 130 -26.38 -6.75 3.22
C GLY A 130 -25.37 -5.66 3.63
N LEU A 131 -25.09 -4.66 2.79
CA LEU A 131 -24.28 -3.50 3.15
C LEU A 131 -25.13 -2.51 3.94
N LYS A 132 -24.61 -2.04 5.08
CA LYS A 132 -25.27 -1.10 5.99
C LYS A 132 -24.43 0.15 6.15
N GLY A 133 -25.09 1.30 6.27
CA GLY A 133 -24.41 2.57 6.51
C GLY A 133 -25.13 3.73 5.84
N ARG A 134 -24.76 4.95 6.22
CA ARG A 134 -25.36 6.16 5.64
C ARG A 134 -24.78 6.43 4.25
N PRO A 135 -25.58 6.69 3.21
CA PRO A 135 -25.06 7.16 1.92
C PRO A 135 -24.64 8.64 1.95
N TRP A 136 -23.61 8.96 1.17
CA TRP A 136 -23.09 10.32 1.03
C TRP A 136 -22.94 10.70 -0.44
N PHE A 137 -23.38 11.90 -0.78
CA PHE A 137 -23.24 12.50 -2.10
C PHE A 137 -22.68 13.93 -2.00
N ALA A 138 -22.07 14.41 -3.09
CA ALA A 138 -21.86 15.83 -3.34
C ALA A 138 -22.68 16.28 -4.55
N VAL A 139 -23.14 17.53 -4.53
CA VAL A 139 -23.93 18.16 -5.60
C VAL A 139 -23.32 19.50 -5.96
N ASP A 140 -22.99 19.72 -7.24
CA ASP A 140 -22.62 21.04 -7.76
C ASP A 140 -23.89 21.90 -7.86
N VAL A 141 -23.96 22.94 -7.03
CA VAL A 141 -25.03 23.95 -7.00
C VAL A 141 -24.58 25.27 -7.63
N THR A 142 -23.45 25.30 -8.34
CA THR A 142 -23.02 26.51 -9.07
C THR A 142 -24.05 26.85 -10.16
N PRO A 143 -24.71 28.03 -10.14
CA PRO A 143 -25.80 28.35 -11.07
C PRO A 143 -25.34 28.34 -12.55
N LYS A 144 -25.84 27.38 -13.34
CA LYS A 144 -25.45 27.17 -14.74
C LYS A 144 -26.64 26.69 -15.58
N GLY A 145 -26.82 27.28 -16.76
CA GLY A 145 -27.79 26.81 -17.76
C GLY A 145 -29.21 26.61 -17.22
N SER A 146 -29.85 25.52 -17.63
CA SER A 146 -31.25 25.17 -17.32
C SER A 146 -31.60 24.96 -15.84
N TYR A 147 -30.63 24.92 -14.92
CA TYR A 147 -30.89 24.77 -13.48
C TYR A 147 -30.49 25.98 -12.63
N ALA A 148 -30.05 27.09 -13.26
CA ALA A 148 -29.50 28.24 -12.55
C ALA A 148 -30.43 28.81 -11.47
N ASP A 149 -31.73 28.92 -11.75
CA ASP A 149 -32.70 29.48 -10.80
C ASP A 149 -32.94 28.57 -9.59
N ALA A 150 -33.08 27.26 -9.80
CA ALA A 150 -33.20 26.28 -8.72
C ALA A 150 -31.94 26.24 -7.84
N ALA A 151 -30.75 26.39 -8.45
CA ALA A 151 -29.49 26.52 -7.73
C ALA A 151 -29.41 27.80 -6.90
N ASN A 152 -29.81 28.95 -7.45
CA ASN A 152 -29.88 30.21 -6.73
C ASN A 152 -30.84 30.13 -5.53
N GLN A 153 -32.04 29.58 -5.72
CA GLN A 153 -33.02 29.38 -4.64
C GLN A 153 -32.48 28.50 -3.52
N LEU A 154 -31.79 27.39 -3.85
CA LEU A 154 -31.14 26.54 -2.86
C LEU A 154 -30.00 27.26 -2.13
N ILE A 155 -29.15 28.01 -2.84
CA ILE A 155 -28.09 28.82 -2.23
C ILE A 155 -28.68 29.83 -1.26
N GLU A 156 -29.73 30.55 -1.64
CA GLU A 156 -30.39 31.54 -0.78
C GLU A 156 -31.09 30.90 0.43
N ALA A 157 -31.74 29.74 0.25
CA ALA A 157 -32.37 28.96 1.31
C ALA A 157 -31.37 28.42 2.34
N GLN A 158 -30.13 28.12 1.97
CA GLN A 158 -29.08 27.77 2.95
C GLN A 158 -28.40 29.03 3.53
N SER A 159 -28.26 30.11 2.75
CA SER A 159 -27.64 31.36 3.19
C SER A 159 -28.48 32.08 4.26
N SER A 160 -29.81 32.04 4.13
CA SER A 160 -30.78 32.55 5.12
C SER A 160 -30.77 31.77 6.44
N LYS A 161 -30.30 30.50 6.44
CA LYS A 161 -30.01 29.71 7.65
C LYS A 161 -28.65 30.08 8.30
N GLY A 162 -27.91 31.03 7.72
CA GLY A 162 -26.61 31.50 8.20
C GLY A 162 -25.40 30.71 7.68
N TYR A 163 -25.59 29.74 6.78
CA TYR A 163 -24.51 28.94 6.20
C TYR A 163 -23.80 29.69 5.06
N LYS A 164 -22.53 29.39 4.83
CA LYS A 164 -21.70 30.06 3.81
C LYS A 164 -20.81 29.06 3.07
N PHE A 165 -20.53 29.33 1.80
CA PHE A 165 -19.51 28.57 1.07
C PHE A 165 -18.11 28.97 1.55
N LEU A 166 -17.21 28.01 1.72
CA LEU A 166 -15.87 28.26 2.25
C LEU A 166 -15.04 29.11 1.27
N GLU A 167 -14.47 30.19 1.77
CA GLU A 167 -13.68 31.13 0.99
C GLU A 167 -12.18 30.79 0.97
N GLY A 168 -11.47 31.34 -0.03
CA GLY A 168 -10.02 31.14 -0.23
C GLY A 168 -9.69 30.06 -1.27
N MET A 169 -8.51 30.18 -1.90
CA MET A 169 -8.11 29.28 -2.99
C MET A 169 -7.78 27.85 -2.54
N ARG A 170 -7.23 27.70 -1.33
CA ARG A 170 -6.69 26.44 -0.78
C ARG A 170 -6.98 26.31 0.73
N PRO A 171 -8.26 26.37 1.17
CA PRO A 171 -8.59 26.27 2.58
C PRO A 171 -8.15 24.93 3.17
N MET A 172 -7.39 25.01 4.27
CA MET A 172 -6.96 23.87 5.10
C MET A 172 -7.48 24.00 6.54
N THR A 173 -8.64 24.62 6.69
CA THR A 173 -9.29 24.91 7.98
C THR A 173 -10.28 23.84 8.42
N LEU A 174 -10.73 22.96 7.51
CA LEU A 174 -11.74 21.95 7.81
C LEU A 174 -11.23 20.93 8.83
N GLU A 175 -12.13 20.41 9.66
CA GLU A 175 -11.86 19.27 10.52
C GLU A 175 -11.47 18.05 9.67
N PRO A 176 -10.53 17.19 10.12
CA PRO A 176 -9.93 16.15 9.28
C PRO A 176 -10.95 15.19 8.63
N ASP A 177 -11.94 14.75 9.39
CA ASP A 177 -13.03 13.86 8.93
C ASP A 177 -13.80 14.48 7.74
N HIS A 178 -14.06 15.79 7.81
CA HIS A 178 -14.71 16.54 6.74
C HIS A 178 -13.75 16.83 5.58
N ALA A 179 -12.48 17.10 5.87
CA ALA A 179 -11.46 17.40 4.88
C ALA A 179 -11.23 16.23 3.91
N GLY A 180 -11.14 14.99 4.41
CA GLY A 180 -10.96 13.81 3.57
C GLY A 180 -12.13 13.55 2.60
N ILE A 181 -13.36 13.76 3.06
CA ILE A 181 -14.57 13.66 2.24
C ILE A 181 -14.63 14.82 1.22
N TYR A 182 -14.32 16.03 1.65
CA TYR A 182 -14.29 17.22 0.78
C TYR A 182 -13.22 17.08 -0.32
N ALA A 183 -12.03 16.59 -0.03
CA ALA A 183 -10.98 16.40 -1.03
C ALA A 183 -11.43 15.45 -2.16
N GLN A 184 -12.12 14.36 -1.81
CA GLN A 184 -12.75 13.47 -2.79
C GLN A 184 -13.82 14.21 -3.62
N ALA A 185 -14.75 14.90 -2.96
CA ALA A 185 -15.82 15.64 -3.64
C ALA A 185 -15.27 16.72 -4.60
N ARG A 186 -14.30 17.51 -4.14
CA ARG A 186 -13.68 18.60 -4.88
C ARG A 186 -12.93 18.12 -6.11
N SER A 187 -12.04 17.13 -5.99
CA SER A 187 -11.26 16.63 -7.14
C SER A 187 -12.16 16.05 -8.24
N ILE A 188 -13.23 15.36 -7.87
CA ILE A 188 -14.17 14.78 -8.84
C ILE A 188 -15.05 15.85 -9.48
N ALA A 189 -15.46 16.89 -8.74
CA ALA A 189 -16.19 18.04 -9.27
C ALA A 189 -15.34 18.90 -10.21
N ASP A 190 -14.09 19.15 -9.85
CA ASP A 190 -13.10 19.89 -10.62
C ASP A 190 -12.80 19.17 -11.96
N TRP A 191 -12.54 17.87 -11.91
CA TRP A 191 -12.33 17.04 -13.10
C TRP A 191 -13.55 17.07 -14.04
N ASN A 192 -14.77 16.86 -13.52
CA ASN A 192 -15.98 16.95 -14.36
C ASN A 192 -16.21 18.34 -14.95
N THR A 193 -15.86 19.40 -14.22
CA THR A 193 -15.99 20.79 -14.68
C THR A 193 -15.04 21.09 -15.84
N ARG A 194 -13.82 20.56 -15.79
CA ARG A 194 -12.79 20.75 -16.83
C ARG A 194 -12.91 19.79 -18.03
N ASN A 195 -13.52 18.60 -17.86
CA ASN A 195 -13.55 17.54 -18.88
C ASN A 195 -14.95 17.33 -19.50
N LYS A 196 -15.63 18.44 -19.83
CA LYS A 196 -17.00 18.44 -20.41
C LYS A 196 -17.08 17.90 -21.84
N PHE A 197 -15.96 17.81 -22.55
CA PHE A 197 -15.86 17.31 -23.91
C PHE A 197 -14.99 16.05 -23.93
N CYS A 198 -15.26 15.13 -24.85
CA CYS A 198 -14.48 13.90 -25.02
C CYS A 198 -13.14 14.23 -25.70
N ALA A 199 -12.03 14.06 -24.99
CA ALA A 199 -10.69 14.33 -25.53
C ALA A 199 -10.33 13.46 -26.76
N GLY A 200 -11.03 12.34 -26.99
CA GLY A 200 -10.83 11.48 -28.16
C GLY A 200 -11.61 11.88 -29.43
N CYS A 201 -12.53 12.86 -29.38
CA CYS A 201 -13.27 13.33 -30.58
C CYS A 201 -13.82 14.77 -30.52
N GLY A 202 -13.56 15.52 -29.45
CA GLY A 202 -14.04 16.89 -29.25
C GLY A 202 -15.54 17.05 -28.92
N GLN A 203 -16.34 15.99 -29.01
CA GLN A 203 -17.80 16.07 -28.79
C GLN A 203 -18.18 16.19 -27.31
N PRO A 204 -19.31 16.84 -26.96
CA PRO A 204 -19.81 16.91 -25.58
C PRO A 204 -19.97 15.53 -24.93
N SER A 205 -19.51 15.38 -23.69
CA SER A 205 -19.64 14.16 -22.87
C SER A 205 -20.66 14.36 -21.73
N LEU A 206 -21.16 13.27 -21.15
CA LEU A 206 -21.90 13.32 -19.87
C LEU A 206 -21.12 12.68 -18.73
N SER A 207 -21.52 13.00 -17.50
CA SER A 207 -21.03 12.34 -16.29
C SER A 207 -21.76 11.01 -16.08
N GLY A 208 -21.04 9.90 -16.16
CA GLY A 208 -21.49 8.55 -15.78
C GLY A 208 -20.92 8.10 -14.43
N ASN A 209 -21.25 6.87 -14.02
CA ASN A 209 -20.82 6.26 -12.74
C ASN A 209 -20.89 7.22 -11.53
N THR A 210 -21.96 8.01 -11.42
CA THR A 210 -22.15 9.03 -10.37
C THR A 210 -20.93 9.92 -10.14
N GLY A 211 -20.41 10.50 -11.23
CA GLY A 211 -19.29 11.44 -11.22
C GLY A 211 -17.93 10.83 -11.57
N TYR A 212 -17.78 9.50 -11.59
CA TYR A 212 -16.47 8.83 -11.77
C TYR A 212 -16.20 8.36 -13.21
N LYS A 213 -16.98 8.79 -14.19
CA LYS A 213 -16.77 8.46 -15.60
C LYS A 213 -17.23 9.61 -16.49
N ARG A 214 -16.50 9.93 -17.58
CA ARG A 214 -17.02 10.71 -18.71
C ARG A 214 -17.44 9.73 -19.79
N LEU A 215 -18.69 9.81 -20.20
CA LEU A 215 -19.26 9.01 -21.27
C LEU A 215 -19.30 9.83 -22.55
N CYS A 216 -18.94 9.22 -23.68
CA CYS A 216 -19.03 9.83 -25.01
C CYS A 216 -20.23 9.23 -25.76
N PRO A 217 -21.41 9.90 -25.78
CA PRO A 217 -22.60 9.39 -26.45
C PRO A 217 -22.39 9.05 -27.92
N THR A 218 -23.03 7.99 -28.37
CA THR A 218 -23.17 7.60 -29.78
C THR A 218 -24.12 8.53 -30.53
N THR A 219 -25.12 9.08 -29.84
CA THR A 219 -26.14 9.99 -30.37
C THR A 219 -26.25 11.27 -29.53
N ASP A 220 -26.91 12.30 -30.05
CA ASP A 220 -27.24 13.52 -29.32
C ASP A 220 -28.53 14.12 -29.85
N LEU A 221 -29.48 14.38 -28.96
CA LEU A 221 -30.76 15.03 -29.29
C LEU A 221 -30.55 16.49 -29.72
N ALA A 222 -29.59 17.19 -29.10
CA ALA A 222 -29.27 18.60 -29.36
C ALA A 222 -30.50 19.53 -29.47
N GLY A 223 -31.51 19.34 -28.61
CA GLY A 223 -32.77 20.09 -28.63
C GLY A 223 -33.81 19.64 -29.67
N SER A 224 -33.63 18.47 -30.29
CA SER A 224 -34.57 17.85 -31.25
C SER A 224 -35.10 16.50 -30.73
N ASP A 225 -36.31 16.12 -31.15
CA ASP A 225 -36.90 14.80 -30.86
C ASP A 225 -36.16 13.64 -31.57
N THR A 226 -35.39 13.92 -32.61
CA THR A 226 -34.65 12.92 -33.39
C THR A 226 -33.15 12.94 -33.03
N PRO A 227 -32.59 11.88 -32.42
CA PRO A 227 -31.17 11.84 -32.08
C PRO A 227 -30.28 11.89 -33.32
N ARG A 228 -29.31 12.81 -33.34
CA ARG A 228 -28.25 12.87 -34.35
C ARG A 228 -27.15 11.86 -34.03
N GLU A 229 -26.83 10.97 -34.96
CA GLU A 229 -25.66 10.09 -34.84
C GLU A 229 -24.34 10.88 -34.84
N ARG A 230 -23.40 10.45 -34.01
CA ARG A 230 -22.06 11.01 -33.89
C ARG A 230 -21.03 10.05 -34.45
N ALA A 231 -20.04 10.61 -35.15
CA ALA A 231 -18.90 9.87 -35.67
C ALA A 231 -18.26 8.96 -34.61
N GLU A 232 -17.64 7.88 -35.10
CA GLU A 232 -16.95 6.88 -34.28
C GLU A 232 -15.87 7.50 -33.39
N CYS A 233 -15.73 6.98 -32.16
CA CYS A 233 -14.77 7.48 -31.19
C CYS A 233 -14.10 6.33 -30.44
N ALA A 234 -12.76 6.37 -30.34
CA ALA A 234 -11.97 5.36 -29.65
C ALA A 234 -12.38 5.17 -28.18
N THR A 235 -12.86 6.22 -27.50
CA THR A 235 -13.32 6.14 -26.08
C THR A 235 -14.56 5.27 -25.87
N ARG A 236 -15.30 4.93 -26.93
CA ARG A 236 -16.42 3.99 -26.89
C ARG A 236 -15.98 2.53 -27.05
N LYS A 237 -14.71 2.29 -27.43
CA LYS A 237 -14.16 0.97 -27.76
C LYS A 237 -13.22 0.51 -26.64
N GLY A 238 -13.80 -0.01 -25.57
CA GLY A 238 -13.07 -0.53 -24.41
C GLY A 238 -12.76 0.54 -23.36
N VAL A 239 -11.75 0.27 -22.52
CA VAL A 239 -11.37 1.12 -21.39
C VAL A 239 -10.39 2.19 -21.85
N SER A 240 -10.73 3.47 -21.62
CA SER A 240 -9.88 4.62 -21.97
C SER A 240 -9.65 5.49 -20.73
N ASN A 241 -8.40 5.84 -20.44
CA ASN A 241 -8.02 6.61 -19.25
C ASN A 241 -8.66 8.01 -19.20
N ILE A 242 -8.84 8.67 -20.35
CA ILE A 242 -9.52 9.97 -20.46
C ILE A 242 -11.01 9.93 -20.08
N SER A 243 -11.60 8.73 -19.96
CA SER A 243 -12.95 8.54 -19.44
C SER A 243 -13.01 8.52 -17.91
N PHE A 244 -11.89 8.57 -17.18
CA PHE A 244 -11.85 8.44 -15.72
C PHE A 244 -11.15 9.62 -15.01
N PRO A 245 -11.46 9.89 -13.72
CA PRO A 245 -10.81 10.95 -12.95
C PRO A 245 -9.30 10.86 -12.97
N ARG A 246 -8.66 11.98 -13.31
CA ARG A 246 -7.21 12.14 -13.28
C ARG A 246 -6.76 12.35 -11.82
N THR A 247 -5.65 11.71 -11.46
CA THR A 247 -4.88 11.99 -10.24
C THR A 247 -3.43 12.14 -10.66
N ASP A 248 -2.83 13.30 -10.43
CA ASP A 248 -1.47 13.61 -10.84
C ASP A 248 -0.49 13.20 -9.72
N PRO A 249 0.40 12.22 -9.92
CA PRO A 249 1.40 11.86 -8.93
C PRO A 249 2.45 12.98 -8.81
N THR A 250 2.66 13.46 -7.60
CA THR A 250 3.60 14.55 -7.30
C THR A 250 4.50 14.10 -6.15
N MET A 251 5.80 13.98 -6.36
CA MET A 251 6.74 13.69 -5.27
C MET A 251 6.93 14.94 -4.38
N ILE A 252 7.25 14.75 -3.10
CA ILE A 252 7.70 15.84 -2.22
C ILE A 252 8.71 15.31 -1.21
N ALA A 253 9.91 15.87 -1.18
CA ALA A 253 11.07 15.26 -0.53
C ALA A 253 11.70 16.14 0.57
N ALA A 254 11.81 15.60 1.78
CA ALA A 254 12.75 16.13 2.77
C ALA A 254 14.14 15.52 2.52
N VAL A 255 15.04 16.31 1.96
CA VAL A 255 16.41 15.89 1.62
C VAL A 255 17.33 16.19 2.80
N VAL A 256 17.87 15.15 3.41
CA VAL A 256 18.81 15.22 4.54
C VAL A 256 20.25 15.28 4.00
N SER A 257 21.12 16.05 4.66
CA SER A 257 22.56 16.09 4.33
C SER A 257 23.21 14.71 4.52
N SER A 258 24.34 14.48 3.87
CA SER A 258 25.07 13.22 3.92
C SER A 258 25.49 12.84 5.35
N ASP A 259 25.82 13.85 6.16
CA ASP A 259 26.18 13.73 7.58
C ASP A 259 24.98 13.60 8.55
N GLY A 260 23.74 13.76 8.06
CA GLY A 260 22.52 13.69 8.86
C GLY A 260 22.20 14.92 9.73
N THR A 261 22.93 16.04 9.60
CA THR A 261 22.80 17.20 10.52
C THR A 261 21.92 18.35 10.01
N LYS A 262 21.55 18.36 8.73
CA LYS A 262 20.78 19.41 8.06
C LYS A 262 19.70 18.83 7.16
N VAL A 263 18.74 19.67 6.77
CA VAL A 263 17.77 19.41 5.70
C VAL A 263 17.82 20.54 4.66
N LEU A 264 17.73 20.20 3.38
CA LEU A 264 17.61 21.16 2.29
C LEU A 264 16.17 21.63 2.21
N LEU A 265 15.95 22.95 2.18
CA LEU A 265 14.65 23.56 1.92
C LEU A 265 14.78 24.63 0.83
N GLY A 266 13.80 24.69 -0.06
CA GLY A 266 13.70 25.66 -1.15
C GLY A 266 12.57 26.67 -0.94
N ARG A 267 12.67 27.81 -1.61
CA ARG A 267 11.59 28.80 -1.75
C ARG A 267 11.46 29.27 -3.19
N ASN A 268 10.22 29.48 -3.63
CA ASN A 268 9.91 30.15 -4.88
C ASN A 268 9.64 31.65 -4.60
N LYS A 269 9.94 32.52 -5.56
CA LYS A 269 9.77 33.98 -5.51
C LYS A 269 8.39 34.46 -5.04
N ARG A 270 7.34 33.67 -5.28
CA ARG A 270 5.96 33.96 -4.85
C ARG A 270 5.70 33.76 -3.34
N TYR A 271 6.64 33.17 -2.60
CA TYR A 271 6.46 32.86 -1.18
C TYR A 271 6.82 34.07 -0.29
N PRO A 272 6.12 34.28 0.84
CA PRO A 272 6.48 35.32 1.80
C PRO A 272 7.96 35.23 2.22
N PRO A 273 8.63 36.35 2.56
CA PRO A 273 10.02 36.32 3.00
C PRO A 273 10.28 35.31 4.12
N ASN A 274 11.40 34.61 4.01
CA ASN A 274 11.86 33.53 4.91
C ASN A 274 10.93 32.30 5.02
N TRP A 275 9.92 32.17 4.15
CA TRP A 275 9.08 30.97 4.07
C TRP A 275 9.68 29.97 3.08
N TYR A 276 10.06 28.79 3.58
CA TYR A 276 10.68 27.70 2.83
C TYR A 276 9.87 26.39 2.99
N SER A 277 10.06 25.46 2.06
CA SER A 277 9.43 24.14 2.05
C SER A 277 10.43 23.06 1.58
N THR A 278 10.07 21.80 1.79
CA THR A 278 10.64 20.67 1.03
C THR A 278 10.37 20.84 -0.46
N LEU A 279 11.29 20.35 -1.30
CA LEU A 279 11.19 20.39 -2.77
C LEU A 279 10.12 19.41 -3.27
N ALA A 280 9.45 19.70 -4.39
CA ALA A 280 8.26 18.95 -4.81
C ALA A 280 7.96 19.06 -6.30
N GLY A 281 7.85 17.90 -6.96
CA GLY A 281 7.83 17.78 -8.41
C GLY A 281 6.79 16.82 -8.96
N PHE A 282 6.43 16.96 -10.25
CA PHE A 282 5.60 15.96 -10.91
C PHE A 282 6.43 14.72 -11.29
N ILE A 283 5.83 13.53 -11.14
CA ILE A 283 6.46 12.28 -11.60
C ILE A 283 6.20 12.15 -13.11
N GLU A 284 7.26 11.96 -13.91
CA GLU A 284 7.11 11.84 -15.36
C GLU A 284 6.68 10.43 -15.81
N PRO A 285 6.08 10.29 -17.01
CA PRO A 285 5.69 8.99 -17.54
C PRO A 285 6.89 8.04 -17.73
N GLY A 286 6.94 6.99 -16.91
CA GLY A 286 7.99 5.97 -16.94
C GLY A 286 8.95 6.03 -15.75
N GLU A 287 8.89 7.07 -14.92
CA GLU A 287 9.70 7.17 -13.70
C GLU A 287 9.09 6.42 -12.51
N SER A 288 9.95 5.86 -11.67
CA SER A 288 9.62 5.57 -10.27
C SER A 288 9.57 6.84 -9.40
N ILE A 289 8.97 6.73 -8.22
CA ILE A 289 8.96 7.83 -7.23
C ILE A 289 10.39 8.19 -6.84
N GLU A 290 11.26 7.20 -6.67
CA GLU A 290 12.65 7.38 -6.29
C GLU A 290 13.51 8.00 -7.41
N GLU A 291 13.16 7.80 -8.68
CA GLU A 291 13.81 8.48 -9.82
C GLU A 291 13.37 9.93 -9.91
N SER A 292 12.06 10.22 -9.85
CA SER A 292 11.54 11.60 -9.82
C SER A 292 12.10 12.40 -8.62
N VAL A 293 12.24 11.80 -7.44
CA VAL A 293 12.91 12.42 -6.28
C VAL A 293 14.37 12.76 -6.57
N ARG A 294 15.09 11.97 -7.37
CA ARG A 294 16.48 12.28 -7.75
C ARG A 294 16.56 13.36 -8.83
N ARG A 295 15.66 13.30 -9.81
CA ARG A 295 15.60 14.24 -10.92
C ARG A 295 15.26 15.65 -10.42
N GLU A 296 14.13 15.84 -9.75
CA GLU A 296 13.70 17.20 -9.35
C GLU A 296 14.68 17.87 -8.38
N VAL A 297 15.31 17.12 -7.46
CA VAL A 297 16.27 17.71 -6.50
C VAL A 297 17.57 18.12 -7.20
N LEU A 298 17.94 17.46 -8.31
CA LEU A 298 19.06 17.84 -9.17
C LEU A 298 18.69 19.04 -10.07
N GLU A 299 17.46 19.09 -10.57
CA GLU A 299 16.95 20.16 -11.43
C GLU A 299 16.70 21.47 -10.66
N GLU A 300 15.94 21.44 -9.56
CA GLU A 300 15.64 22.63 -8.76
C GLU A 300 16.84 23.16 -7.96
N ALA A 301 17.74 22.27 -7.51
CA ALA A 301 18.73 22.61 -6.48
C ALA A 301 20.15 22.07 -6.72
N GLY A 302 20.42 21.34 -7.80
CA GLY A 302 21.76 20.81 -8.13
C GLY A 302 22.25 19.67 -7.21
N VAL A 303 21.49 19.33 -6.17
CA VAL A 303 21.90 18.39 -5.12
C VAL A 303 21.68 16.95 -5.59
N ARG A 304 22.74 16.13 -5.54
CA ARG A 304 22.65 14.71 -5.90
C ARG A 304 22.23 13.87 -4.69
N VAL A 305 21.12 13.14 -4.80
CA VAL A 305 20.59 12.29 -3.73
C VAL A 305 20.71 10.80 -4.06
N GLY A 306 21.08 10.01 -3.05
CA GLY A 306 21.31 8.57 -3.16
C GLY A 306 20.07 7.75 -2.79
N ARG A 307 19.93 7.45 -1.49
CA ARG A 307 18.80 6.66 -0.98
C ARG A 307 17.56 7.54 -0.83
N VAL A 308 16.43 7.00 -1.27
CA VAL A 308 15.09 7.59 -1.09
C VAL A 308 14.24 6.57 -0.31
N VAL A 309 13.39 7.06 0.59
CA VAL A 309 12.44 6.24 1.35
C VAL A 309 11.07 6.94 1.36
N ILE A 310 10.04 6.25 0.86
CA ILE A 310 8.66 6.75 0.88
C ILE A 310 8.15 6.74 2.33
N HIS A 311 7.58 7.85 2.77
CA HIS A 311 7.09 8.06 4.13
C HIS A 311 5.57 7.89 4.23
N SER A 312 4.81 8.62 3.41
CA SER A 312 3.35 8.71 3.46
C SER A 312 2.82 9.46 2.24
N SER A 313 1.52 9.36 1.92
CA SER A 313 0.90 10.19 0.87
C SER A 313 -0.19 11.13 1.43
N GLN A 314 -0.44 12.23 0.70
CA GLN A 314 -1.47 13.22 0.99
C GLN A 314 -2.23 13.56 -0.30
N PRO A 315 -3.56 13.31 -0.36
CA PRO A 315 -4.39 13.86 -1.43
C PRO A 315 -4.33 15.39 -1.41
N TRP A 316 -4.13 16.01 -2.56
CA TRP A 316 -4.05 17.46 -2.70
C TRP A 316 -5.03 17.92 -3.78
N PRO A 317 -6.26 18.30 -3.40
CA PRO A 317 -7.37 18.48 -4.33
C PRO A 317 -7.32 19.84 -5.07
N TYR A 318 -6.11 20.34 -5.38
CA TYR A 318 -5.88 21.66 -5.97
C TYR A 318 -4.87 21.59 -7.14
N PRO A 319 -5.27 21.04 -8.31
CA PRO A 319 -6.62 20.57 -8.63
C PRO A 319 -6.87 19.09 -8.31
N ALA A 320 -5.89 18.20 -8.49
CA ALA A 320 -6.06 16.75 -8.38
C ALA A 320 -4.73 15.99 -8.16
N SER A 321 -3.79 16.54 -7.39
CA SER A 321 -2.51 15.87 -7.12
C SER A 321 -2.62 14.82 -6.01
N LEU A 322 -1.77 13.79 -6.08
CA LEU A 322 -1.44 12.92 -4.94
C LEU A 322 0.01 13.23 -4.56
N MET A 323 0.19 13.92 -3.43
CA MET A 323 1.53 14.23 -2.90
C MET A 323 2.10 12.95 -2.27
N ILE A 324 3.23 12.48 -2.78
CA ILE A 324 3.93 11.29 -2.30
C ILE A 324 5.16 11.77 -1.54
N GLY A 325 5.04 11.77 -0.21
CA GLY A 325 6.08 12.28 0.68
C GLY A 325 7.22 11.27 0.83
N ALA A 326 8.44 11.73 0.59
CA ALA A 326 9.66 10.95 0.70
C ALA A 326 10.69 11.64 1.62
N ILE A 327 11.61 10.84 2.15
CA ILE A 327 12.83 11.29 2.81
C ILE A 327 14.01 10.77 1.99
N ALA A 328 14.89 11.66 1.58
CA ALA A 328 16.05 11.36 0.75
C ALA A 328 17.35 11.75 1.46
N GLN A 329 18.47 11.13 1.08
CA GLN A 329 19.79 11.47 1.61
C GLN A 329 20.70 11.96 0.48
N ALA A 330 21.31 13.13 0.66
CA ALA A 330 22.33 13.65 -0.25
C ALA A 330 23.58 12.76 -0.27
N LEU A 331 24.24 12.68 -1.43
CA LEU A 331 25.55 12.05 -1.56
C LEU A 331 26.64 12.94 -0.92
N PRO A 332 27.70 12.38 -0.33
CA PRO A 332 28.77 13.17 0.31
C PRO A 332 29.49 14.16 -0.62
N ASP A 333 29.50 13.87 -1.92
CA ASP A 333 30.07 14.70 -3.00
C ASP A 333 28.99 15.52 -3.74
N GLY A 334 27.75 15.52 -3.26
CA GLY A 334 26.57 16.02 -3.95
C GLY A 334 25.78 17.11 -3.22
N GLU A 335 26.31 17.73 -2.16
CA GLU A 335 25.60 18.73 -1.35
C GLU A 335 25.67 20.18 -1.88
N THR A 336 26.47 20.45 -2.92
CA THR A 336 26.56 21.79 -3.53
C THR A 336 25.22 22.18 -4.12
N ILE A 337 24.68 23.33 -3.70
CA ILE A 337 23.44 23.88 -4.23
C ILE A 337 23.75 24.65 -5.52
N ASP A 338 23.01 24.35 -6.58
CA ASP A 338 23.03 25.06 -7.86
C ASP A 338 21.60 25.24 -8.37
N LEU A 339 21.18 26.50 -8.56
CA LEU A 339 19.85 26.87 -9.06
C LEU A 339 19.85 27.16 -10.58
N GLY A 340 20.96 26.84 -11.26
CA GLY A 340 21.17 27.14 -12.68
C GLY A 340 20.55 26.13 -13.65
N ASN A 341 20.13 24.96 -13.18
CA ASN A 341 19.52 23.92 -14.01
C ASN A 341 18.04 24.25 -14.32
N ASP A 342 17.26 24.62 -13.31
CA ASP A 342 15.87 25.11 -13.47
C ASP A 342 15.59 26.35 -12.57
N PRO A 343 15.25 27.52 -13.13
CA PRO A 343 14.98 28.75 -12.38
C PRO A 343 13.60 28.79 -11.66
N GLU A 344 13.05 27.64 -11.24
CA GLU A 344 11.84 27.51 -10.42
C GLU A 344 12.03 28.07 -8.99
N LEU A 345 13.21 27.90 -8.39
CA LEU A 345 13.52 28.39 -7.05
C LEU A 345 14.14 29.81 -7.07
N GLU A 346 13.76 30.62 -6.09
CA GLU A 346 14.42 31.89 -5.78
C GLU A 346 15.66 31.68 -4.90
N ASP A 347 15.59 30.71 -3.98
CA ASP A 347 16.66 30.35 -3.07
C ASP A 347 16.47 28.92 -2.53
N ALA A 348 17.57 28.24 -2.21
CA ALA A 348 17.58 26.96 -1.50
C ALA A 348 18.74 26.93 -0.51
N GLN A 349 18.49 26.44 0.70
CA GLN A 349 19.49 26.43 1.78
C GLN A 349 19.45 25.15 2.62
N TRP A 350 20.62 24.80 3.15
CA TRP A 350 20.80 23.72 4.13
C TRP A 350 20.55 24.23 5.55
N PHE A 351 19.40 23.90 6.15
CA PHE A 351 19.03 24.30 7.50
C PHE A 351 19.42 23.23 8.54
N PRO A 352 20.12 23.59 9.65
CA PRO A 352 20.38 22.66 10.76
C PRO A 352 19.09 22.12 11.37
N LEU A 353 19.07 20.84 11.77
CA LEU A 353 17.86 20.21 12.32
C LEU A 353 17.28 20.93 13.56
N GLU A 354 18.11 21.58 14.38
CA GLU A 354 17.64 22.41 15.51
C GLU A 354 16.88 23.66 15.05
N THR A 355 17.36 24.34 13.99
CA THR A 355 16.69 25.50 13.40
C THR A 355 15.31 25.13 12.86
N VAL A 356 15.22 23.97 12.21
CA VAL A 356 13.95 23.41 11.74
C VAL A 356 13.05 23.01 12.91
N ARG A 357 13.59 22.41 13.97
CA ARG A 357 12.85 22.04 15.19
C ARG A 357 12.21 23.25 15.88
N ASP A 358 12.90 24.38 15.92
CA ASP A 358 12.34 25.61 16.49
C ASP A 358 11.36 26.29 15.53
N ALA A 359 11.62 26.28 14.23
CA ALA A 359 10.67 26.78 13.23
C ALA A 359 9.36 25.97 13.17
N LEU A 360 9.41 24.64 13.39
CA LEU A 360 8.23 23.79 13.50
C LEU A 360 7.35 24.12 14.72
N LYS A 361 7.93 24.73 15.77
CA LYS A 361 7.20 25.16 16.99
C LYS A 361 6.68 26.60 16.89
N PHE A 362 7.47 27.51 16.30
CA PHE A 362 7.25 28.96 16.41
C PHE A 362 7.20 29.71 15.05
N GLY A 363 7.38 29.02 13.92
CA GLY A 363 7.46 29.62 12.58
C GLY A 363 6.47 29.04 11.56
N VAL A 364 5.54 28.18 11.97
CA VAL A 364 4.55 27.56 11.06
C VAL A 364 3.42 28.53 10.71
N SER A 365 3.10 28.66 9.42
CA SER A 365 2.02 29.52 8.93
C SER A 365 1.54 29.10 7.54
N GLY A 366 0.26 29.32 7.24
CA GLY A 366 -0.30 29.14 5.91
C GLY A 366 0.34 30.08 4.87
N LEU A 367 0.28 29.70 3.60
CA LEU A 367 0.88 30.50 2.53
C LEU A 367 0.09 31.79 2.32
N GLY A 368 0.71 32.92 2.64
CA GLY A 368 0.08 34.26 2.60
C GLY A 368 -0.47 34.75 3.95
N GLU A 369 -0.44 33.91 4.99
CA GLU A 369 -0.76 34.34 6.35
C GLU A 369 0.39 35.18 6.95
N PRO A 370 0.10 36.06 7.95
CA PRO A 370 1.14 36.73 8.73
C PRO A 370 2.01 35.72 9.48
N ALA A 371 3.15 36.18 10.00
CA ALA A 371 3.95 35.37 10.90
C ALA A 371 3.17 35.05 12.19
N PRO A 372 3.30 33.84 12.77
CA PRO A 372 2.58 33.46 13.97
C PRO A 372 3.13 34.19 15.21
N GLU A 373 2.31 34.25 16.27
CA GLU A 373 2.72 34.82 17.56
C GLU A 373 3.93 34.06 18.14
N GLY A 374 4.97 34.78 18.55
CA GLY A 374 6.23 34.21 19.04
C GLY A 374 7.28 33.92 17.97
N TYR A 375 6.99 34.15 16.69
CA TYR A 375 7.99 34.13 15.63
C TYR A 375 9.06 35.23 15.83
N LYS A 376 10.32 34.88 15.61
CA LYS A 376 11.44 35.83 15.59
C LYS A 376 11.60 36.38 14.18
N GLU A 377 11.58 37.70 14.03
CA GLU A 377 11.79 38.36 12.74
C GLU A 377 13.11 37.93 12.09
N GLY A 378 13.08 37.71 10.76
CA GLY A 378 14.19 37.10 10.02
C GLY A 378 14.38 35.58 10.20
N GLY A 379 13.61 34.92 11.06
CA GLY A 379 13.70 33.47 11.29
C GLY A 379 13.12 32.61 10.15
N LEU A 380 13.39 31.31 10.19
CA LEU A 380 12.81 30.34 9.26
C LEU A 380 11.29 30.20 9.48
N ARG A 381 10.49 30.41 8.43
CA ARG A 381 9.05 30.10 8.40
C ARG A 381 8.80 28.84 7.59
N LEU A 382 7.84 28.03 8.05
CA LEU A 382 7.53 26.71 7.49
C LEU A 382 6.02 26.55 7.18
N PRO A 383 5.64 25.55 6.36
CA PRO A 383 4.24 25.21 6.10
C PRO A 383 3.51 24.78 7.37
N PRO A 384 2.16 24.90 7.41
CA PRO A 384 1.38 24.57 8.60
C PRO A 384 1.33 23.05 8.85
N PRO A 385 0.97 22.59 10.07
CA PRO A 385 0.92 21.16 10.44
C PRO A 385 -0.02 20.27 9.61
N ALA A 386 -0.90 20.84 8.78
CA ALA A 386 -1.74 20.12 7.84
C ALA A 386 -1.01 19.72 6.54
N ALA A 387 0.08 20.40 6.17
CA ALA A 387 0.83 20.14 4.96
C ALA A 387 1.83 18.97 5.12
N ILE A 388 1.92 18.08 4.14
CA ILE A 388 2.85 16.94 4.15
C ILE A 388 4.32 17.38 4.29
N ALA A 389 4.71 18.53 3.73
CA ALA A 389 6.05 19.12 3.92
C ALA A 389 6.41 19.29 5.41
N ASN A 390 5.46 19.79 6.22
CA ASN A 390 5.63 19.92 7.67
C ASN A 390 5.78 18.54 8.34
N ARG A 391 5.03 17.54 7.89
CA ARG A 391 5.10 16.17 8.41
C ARG A 391 6.43 15.49 8.10
N LEU A 392 6.97 15.67 6.89
CA LEU A 392 8.28 15.15 6.51
C LEU A 392 9.40 15.80 7.34
N MET A 393 9.40 17.13 7.49
CA MET A 393 10.36 17.83 8.35
C MET A 393 10.26 17.39 9.81
N THR A 394 9.03 17.23 10.32
CA THR A 394 8.79 16.70 11.68
C THR A 394 9.36 15.30 11.84
N ALA A 395 9.12 14.39 10.88
CA ALA A 395 9.66 13.03 10.91
C ALA A 395 11.20 13.01 10.96
N VAL A 396 11.86 13.79 10.09
CA VAL A 396 13.33 13.93 10.08
C VAL A 396 13.83 14.44 11.43
N VAL A 397 13.27 15.55 11.93
CA VAL A 397 13.67 16.21 13.19
C VAL A 397 13.39 15.37 14.43
N GLU A 398 12.32 14.56 14.44
CA GLU A 398 11.96 13.63 15.52
C GLU A 398 12.63 12.25 15.36
N GLY A 399 13.72 12.17 14.59
CA GLY A 399 14.64 11.04 14.60
C GLY A 399 14.31 9.91 13.63
N TYR A 400 13.54 10.15 12.56
CA TYR A 400 13.54 9.24 11.40
C TYR A 400 14.96 9.13 10.79
N ALA A 401 15.79 10.17 10.95
CA ALA A 401 17.21 10.19 10.61
C ALA A 401 18.13 9.50 11.65
N THR A 402 17.61 8.97 12.76
CA THR A 402 18.45 8.25 13.75
C THR A 402 18.45 6.76 13.47
N ALA A 403 19.63 6.12 13.54
CA ALA A 403 19.80 4.67 13.33
C ALA A 403 19.17 3.79 14.45
N ALA A 404 18.44 4.38 15.39
CA ALA A 404 17.75 3.69 16.47
C ALA A 404 16.33 3.30 16.04
N PRO A 405 15.95 2.00 16.06
CA PRO A 405 14.57 1.60 15.84
C PRO A 405 13.66 2.23 16.90
N LYS A 406 12.52 2.83 16.49
CA LYS A 406 11.49 3.35 17.42
C LYS A 406 10.68 2.23 18.10
N ILE A 407 11.37 1.25 18.68
CA ILE A 407 10.75 0.23 19.54
C ILE A 407 10.42 0.90 20.89
N GLY A 408 9.14 1.16 21.14
CA GLY A 408 8.64 1.39 22.50
C GLY A 408 8.67 2.82 23.04
N GLN A 409 8.53 3.86 22.21
CA GLN A 409 8.04 5.16 22.72
C GLN A 409 6.57 5.03 23.15
N ARG A 410 6.35 4.56 24.38
CA ARG A 410 5.08 4.80 25.08
C ARG A 410 4.92 6.31 25.26
N VAL A 411 3.91 6.88 24.62
CA VAL A 411 3.41 8.23 24.95
C VAL A 411 3.17 8.28 26.46
N SER A 412 3.72 9.30 27.13
CA SER A 412 3.70 9.42 28.59
C SER A 412 2.31 9.77 29.11
N ALA A 413 1.43 8.77 29.19
CA ALA A 413 0.13 8.87 29.84
C ALA A 413 0.30 8.90 31.36
N THR A 414 0.31 10.12 31.92
CA THR A 414 0.25 10.37 33.37
C THR A 414 -1.06 9.85 33.96
N GLY A 415 -1.03 8.77 34.74
CA GLY A 415 -2.19 8.31 35.50
C GLY A 415 -2.28 6.79 35.67
N TRP A 416 -1.50 6.23 36.60
CA TRP A 416 -1.61 4.81 37.00
C TRP A 416 -1.78 4.72 38.52
N SER A 417 -2.87 4.07 38.95
CA SER A 417 -3.26 3.98 40.36
C SER A 417 -2.42 2.96 41.14
N THR A 418 -2.44 3.06 42.47
CA THR A 418 -1.54 2.33 43.39
C THR A 418 -1.65 0.80 43.29
N GLY A 419 -2.77 0.27 42.76
CA GLY A 419 -2.97 -1.17 42.56
C GLY A 419 -2.11 -1.77 41.45
N GLN A 420 -1.96 -1.08 40.32
CA GLN A 420 -1.26 -1.63 39.16
C GLN A 420 0.26 -1.77 39.38
N ARG A 421 0.86 -0.92 40.24
CA ARG A 421 2.27 -1.02 40.63
C ARG A 421 2.60 -2.31 41.38
N LYS A 422 1.63 -2.96 42.05
CA LYS A 422 1.83 -4.26 42.73
C LYS A 422 1.91 -5.43 41.75
N LEU A 423 1.21 -5.40 40.61
CA LEU A 423 1.32 -6.46 39.60
C LEU A 423 2.68 -6.44 38.91
N GLN A 424 3.17 -5.26 38.52
CA GLN A 424 4.47 -5.12 37.86
C GLN A 424 5.62 -5.59 38.75
N ARG A 425 5.62 -5.24 40.05
CA ARG A 425 6.61 -5.75 41.02
C ARG A 425 6.56 -7.27 41.19
N LYS A 426 5.38 -7.90 41.08
CA LYS A 426 5.25 -9.36 41.08
C LYS A 426 5.90 -9.99 39.84
N PHE A 427 5.73 -9.37 38.67
CA PHE A 427 6.33 -9.84 37.41
C PHE A 427 7.86 -9.69 37.40
N GLU A 428 8.38 -8.56 37.89
CA GLU A 428 9.83 -8.31 38.00
C GLU A 428 10.51 -9.25 39.02
N LEU A 429 9.86 -9.57 40.14
CA LEU A 429 10.34 -10.57 41.10
C LEU A 429 10.32 -12.00 40.55
N GLN A 430 9.40 -12.32 39.64
CA GLN A 430 9.29 -13.65 39.03
C GLN A 430 10.35 -13.88 37.95
N LEU A 431 10.78 -12.83 37.25
CA LEU A 431 11.95 -12.86 36.35
C LEU A 431 13.28 -12.92 37.11
N ALA A 432 13.37 -12.31 38.29
CA ALA A 432 14.56 -12.40 39.14
C ALA A 432 14.79 -13.81 39.74
N TRP A 433 13.74 -14.65 39.81
CA TRP A 433 13.83 -16.01 40.37
C TRP A 433 14.36 -17.06 39.39
N THR A 434 14.38 -16.79 38.08
CA THR A 434 14.83 -17.75 37.05
C THR A 434 16.32 -17.66 36.71
N SER A 435 17.07 -16.74 37.33
CA SER A 435 18.50 -16.51 37.04
C SER A 435 19.47 -17.01 38.13
N SER A 436 18.98 -17.85 39.05
CA SER A 436 19.81 -18.52 40.06
C SER A 436 19.22 -19.89 40.38
N ILE A 437 19.89 -20.98 39.96
CA ILE A 437 19.95 -22.32 40.60
C ILE A 437 20.58 -23.36 39.63
N HIS A 438 21.69 -23.96 40.08
CA HIS A 438 22.29 -25.25 39.66
C HIS A 438 23.07 -25.35 38.33
N PHE A 439 24.40 -25.27 38.45
CA PHE A 439 25.31 -26.26 37.86
C PHE A 439 25.86 -27.13 39.00
N LEU A 440 25.67 -28.46 38.91
CA LEU A 440 26.26 -29.45 39.82
C LEU A 440 26.90 -30.57 38.97
N HIS A 441 28.14 -30.91 39.29
CA HIS A 441 28.89 -32.01 38.69
C HIS A 441 28.31 -33.39 39.07
N PRO A 442 28.58 -34.40 38.23
CA PRO A 442 28.93 -35.74 38.69
C PRO A 442 30.45 -36.01 38.53
N HIS A 443 30.93 -37.00 39.29
CA HIS A 443 32.35 -37.35 39.51
C HIS A 443 32.74 -38.64 38.72
N PRO A 444 33.89 -39.34 38.93
CA PRO A 444 34.69 -39.87 37.82
C PRO A 444 34.84 -41.41 37.78
N ALA A 445 35.40 -41.96 36.68
CA ALA A 445 36.22 -43.18 36.69
C ALA A 445 36.97 -43.40 35.36
N ASN A 446 38.26 -43.80 35.44
CA ASN A 446 39.09 -44.63 34.53
C ASN A 446 38.98 -44.42 32.99
N CYS A 447 40.07 -44.42 32.20
CA CYS A 447 41.27 -45.26 32.28
C CYS A 447 42.40 -44.75 31.34
N ALA A 448 43.64 -45.25 31.55
CA ALA A 448 44.81 -45.29 30.62
C ALA A 448 45.11 -44.05 29.71
N ALA A 449 46.14 -43.24 29.96
CA ALA A 449 47.58 -43.50 29.77
C ALA A 449 48.07 -43.40 28.30
N ILE A 450 49.01 -42.47 28.04
CA ILE A 450 50.28 -42.63 27.28
C ILE A 450 51.03 -41.28 27.27
N GLU A 451 52.30 -41.36 27.70
CA GLU A 451 53.54 -40.61 27.37
C GLU A 451 53.54 -39.20 26.72
N THR A 452 54.56 -38.34 26.78
CA THR A 452 55.78 -38.00 27.58
C THR A 452 56.46 -36.84 26.77
N LEU A 453 57.46 -36.14 27.31
CA LEU A 453 58.41 -35.23 26.61
C LEU A 453 57.87 -33.82 26.20
N HIS A 454 58.63 -32.72 26.27
CA HIS A 454 59.80 -32.34 27.08
C HIS A 454 60.10 -30.83 26.90
N LEU A 455 60.62 -30.14 27.93
CA LEU A 455 61.61 -29.02 27.88
C LEU A 455 61.25 -27.72 27.07
N SER A 456 61.67 -26.49 27.41
CA SER A 456 62.60 -25.99 28.45
C SER A 456 62.58 -24.44 28.61
N ARG A 457 62.90 -23.97 29.84
CA ARG A 457 63.72 -22.77 30.22
C ARG A 457 63.42 -21.34 29.66
N ALA A 458 62.71 -20.55 30.49
CA ALA A 458 63.12 -19.32 31.22
C ALA A 458 64.58 -18.75 31.12
N PRO A 459 64.96 -17.56 31.69
CA PRO A 459 64.25 -16.30 32.08
C PRO A 459 65.09 -14.97 31.84
N ASN A 460 64.75 -13.87 32.56
CA ASN A 460 65.53 -12.62 32.89
C ASN A 460 65.37 -11.40 31.92
N ASP A 461 65.37 -10.11 32.33
CA ASP A 461 65.49 -9.44 33.67
C ASP A 461 64.88 -7.99 33.66
N PRO A 462 64.80 -7.23 34.79
CA PRO A 462 63.91 -6.06 34.97
C PRO A 462 64.54 -4.63 34.79
N PRO A 463 63.71 -3.55 34.76
CA PRO A 463 64.18 -2.17 34.53
C PRO A 463 64.51 -1.34 35.81
N LYS A 464 65.27 -0.24 35.64
CA LYS A 464 65.60 0.78 36.66
C LYS A 464 64.95 2.16 36.36
N PRO A 465 64.83 3.08 37.35
CA PRO A 465 63.88 4.21 37.31
C PRO A 465 64.50 5.64 37.34
N ARG A 466 63.61 6.66 37.44
CA ARG A 466 63.80 8.16 37.50
C ARG A 466 63.71 8.83 36.11
N SER A 467 63.16 10.03 35.90
CA SER A 467 62.34 11.01 36.68
C SER A 467 61.78 12.07 35.68
N SER A 468 60.89 13.05 35.94
CA SER A 468 60.36 13.68 37.18
C SER A 468 59.05 14.49 36.91
N LYS A 469 58.49 15.11 37.97
CA LYS A 469 57.71 16.38 38.09
C LYS A 469 57.34 17.17 36.81
N SER A 470 56.19 17.85 36.67
CA SER A 470 54.95 17.96 37.48
C SER A 470 53.96 18.96 36.83
N SER A 471 52.65 18.67 36.77
CA SER A 471 51.57 19.66 37.00
C SER A 471 50.15 19.09 36.79
N GLN A 472 49.20 19.64 37.54
CA GLN A 472 47.78 19.29 37.68
C GLN A 472 46.97 19.11 36.38
N ALA A 473 46.09 18.10 36.35
CA ALA A 473 44.94 18.02 35.44
C ALA A 473 43.70 17.47 36.18
N ARG A 474 42.51 17.93 35.80
CA ARG A 474 41.23 17.69 36.50
C ARG A 474 40.57 16.37 36.10
N CYS A 475 39.66 15.89 36.95
CA CYS A 475 38.90 14.66 36.75
C CYS A 475 38.24 14.55 35.36
N ARG A 476 38.37 13.37 34.74
CA ARG A 476 37.44 12.83 33.74
C ARG A 476 36.94 11.47 34.21
N SER A 477 35.63 11.27 34.17
CA SER A 477 34.99 9.97 34.39
C SER A 477 35.17 9.04 33.17
N PRO A 478 35.08 7.70 33.34
CA PRO A 478 35.33 6.76 32.24
C PRO A 478 34.14 6.69 31.28
N VAL A 479 34.41 6.74 29.97
CA VAL A 479 33.43 6.38 28.93
C VAL A 479 33.45 4.87 28.76
N GLY A 480 32.31 4.20 28.98
CA GLY A 480 32.20 2.76 28.81
C GLY A 480 32.08 2.35 27.34
N HIS A 481 33.04 1.57 26.84
CA HIS A 481 32.90 0.86 25.56
C HIS A 481 32.01 -0.38 25.74
N LEU A 482 30.78 -0.31 25.23
CA LEU A 482 29.81 -1.42 25.22
C LEU A 482 28.91 -1.60 23.95
N PRO A 483 28.99 -0.82 22.84
CA PRO A 483 28.14 -1.09 21.67
C PRO A 483 28.47 -2.39 20.90
N ALA A 484 29.77 -2.68 20.69
CA ALA A 484 30.20 -3.65 19.69
C ALA A 484 29.75 -5.10 19.97
N MET A 485 29.83 -5.55 21.22
CA MET A 485 29.43 -6.92 21.58
C MET A 485 27.93 -7.17 21.44
N TYR A 486 27.08 -6.15 21.59
CA TYR A 486 25.63 -6.32 21.48
C TYR A 486 25.18 -6.54 20.02
N HIS A 487 25.85 -5.90 19.06
CA HIS A 487 25.60 -6.13 17.64
C HIS A 487 26.09 -7.51 17.19
N LEU A 488 27.27 -7.95 17.65
CA LEU A 488 27.76 -9.30 17.35
C LEU A 488 26.88 -10.37 17.98
N ALA A 489 26.51 -10.25 19.26
CA ALA A 489 25.63 -11.20 19.93
C ALA A 489 24.23 -11.24 19.30
N LYS A 490 23.66 -10.09 18.89
CA LYS A 490 22.37 -10.04 18.17
C LYS A 490 22.48 -10.64 16.76
N GLY A 491 23.57 -10.37 16.04
CA GLY A 491 23.82 -10.98 14.73
C GLY A 491 23.99 -12.49 14.82
N LEU A 492 24.76 -12.97 15.81
CA LEU A 492 24.96 -14.39 16.08
C LEU A 492 23.66 -15.06 16.54
N TYR A 493 22.86 -14.40 17.38
CA TYR A 493 21.53 -14.88 17.79
C TYR A 493 20.59 -14.98 16.58
N LEU A 494 20.46 -13.93 15.77
CA LEU A 494 19.61 -13.94 14.58
C LEU A 494 20.06 -15.00 13.58
N LEU A 495 21.37 -15.18 13.37
CA LEU A 495 21.91 -16.25 12.53
C LEU A 495 21.60 -17.63 13.11
N ALA A 496 21.79 -17.83 14.42
CA ALA A 496 21.53 -19.09 15.12
C ALA A 496 20.04 -19.45 15.26
N THR A 497 19.14 -18.46 15.22
CA THR A 497 17.69 -18.67 15.23
C THR A 497 17.04 -18.60 13.84
N SER A 498 17.79 -18.22 12.80
CA SER A 498 17.25 -18.13 11.45
C SER A 498 16.91 -19.51 10.89
N LYS A 499 15.84 -19.57 10.11
CA LYS A 499 15.44 -20.78 9.37
C LYS A 499 15.50 -20.52 7.88
N GLU A 500 15.62 -21.60 7.12
CA GLU A 500 15.58 -21.57 5.66
C GLU A 500 14.14 -21.33 5.19
N GLU A 501 13.91 -20.31 4.35
CA GLU A 501 12.67 -20.09 3.61
C GLU A 501 12.85 -20.53 2.15
N TYR A 502 11.98 -21.44 1.70
CA TYR A 502 11.87 -21.89 0.32
C TYR A 502 10.53 -21.44 -0.28
N SER A 503 10.55 -20.92 -1.50
CA SER A 503 9.35 -20.52 -2.24
C SER A 503 8.86 -21.62 -3.18
N VAL A 504 7.55 -21.87 -3.16
CA VAL A 504 6.87 -22.91 -3.93
C VAL A 504 5.75 -22.23 -4.73
N ILE A 505 5.67 -22.49 -6.03
CA ILE A 505 4.62 -21.93 -6.88
C ILE A 505 3.61 -22.99 -7.30
N LEU A 506 2.31 -22.66 -7.22
CA LEU A 506 1.21 -23.50 -7.70
C LEU A 506 0.82 -23.09 -9.12
N LEU A 507 1.00 -24.00 -10.08
CA LEU A 507 0.73 -23.81 -11.51
C LEU A 507 -0.31 -24.82 -12.02
N GLY A 508 -0.79 -24.63 -13.25
CA GLY A 508 -1.81 -25.47 -13.89
C GLY A 508 -2.99 -24.66 -14.42
N LEU A 509 -3.88 -25.31 -15.18
CA LEU A 509 -5.01 -24.65 -15.85
C LEU A 509 -6.00 -24.02 -14.84
N ASP A 510 -6.84 -23.12 -15.33
CA ASP A 510 -8.05 -22.69 -14.63
C ASP A 510 -8.95 -23.90 -14.26
N ASN A 511 -9.74 -23.76 -13.19
CA ASN A 511 -10.56 -24.84 -12.59
C ASN A 511 -9.82 -26.10 -12.04
N ALA A 512 -8.50 -26.23 -12.22
CA ALA A 512 -7.73 -27.37 -11.71
C ALA A 512 -7.64 -27.49 -10.17
N GLY A 513 -8.16 -26.52 -9.40
CA GLY A 513 -8.26 -26.60 -7.94
C GLY A 513 -7.05 -26.12 -7.14
N LYS A 514 -6.16 -25.31 -7.73
CA LYS A 514 -4.96 -24.75 -7.06
C LYS A 514 -5.28 -24.02 -5.75
N THR A 515 -6.23 -23.10 -5.78
CA THR A 515 -6.63 -22.31 -4.61
C THR A 515 -7.29 -23.18 -3.54
N THR A 516 -8.09 -24.17 -3.94
CA THR A 516 -8.67 -25.17 -3.03
C THR A 516 -7.58 -25.97 -2.31
N PHE A 517 -6.55 -26.41 -3.05
CA PHE A 517 -5.38 -27.08 -2.48
C PHE A 517 -4.62 -26.15 -1.53
N HIS A 518 -4.44 -24.87 -1.89
CA HIS A 518 -3.77 -23.87 -1.05
C HIS A 518 -4.50 -23.62 0.27
N GLU A 519 -5.82 -23.49 0.26
CA GLU A 519 -6.65 -23.37 1.47
C GLU A 519 -6.55 -24.64 2.34
N GLN A 520 -6.47 -25.82 1.73
CA GLN A 520 -6.32 -27.07 2.48
C GLN A 520 -4.92 -27.25 3.09
N VAL A 521 -3.87 -26.74 2.44
CA VAL A 521 -2.53 -26.63 3.06
C VAL A 521 -2.56 -25.66 4.25
N LYS A 522 -3.28 -24.53 4.15
CA LYS A 522 -3.45 -23.59 5.27
C LYS A 522 -4.14 -24.26 6.46
N HIS A 523 -5.22 -25.02 6.21
CA HIS A 523 -5.94 -25.77 7.24
C HIS A 523 -5.02 -26.76 7.98
N PHE A 524 -4.18 -27.52 7.27
CA PHE A 524 -3.33 -28.54 7.89
C PHE A 524 -2.04 -28.00 8.54
N PHE A 525 -1.47 -26.89 8.08
CA PHE A 525 -0.11 -26.47 8.43
C PHE A 525 0.04 -25.04 9.00
N LEU A 526 -1.04 -24.27 9.14
CA LEU A 526 -1.02 -23.05 9.96
C LEU A 526 -1.46 -23.35 11.39
N GLU A 527 -0.80 -22.72 12.37
CA GLU A 527 -1.11 -22.86 13.81
C GLU A 527 -2.57 -22.51 14.15
N SER A 528 -3.20 -21.64 13.35
CA SER A 528 -4.60 -21.23 13.52
C SER A 528 -5.63 -22.23 12.96
N HIS A 529 -5.19 -23.30 12.26
CA HIS A 529 -6.04 -24.34 11.65
C HIS A 529 -7.36 -23.81 11.05
N PRO A 530 -7.32 -22.83 10.13
CA PRO A 530 -8.52 -22.19 9.61
C PRO A 530 -9.39 -23.19 8.83
N ASP A 531 -10.71 -23.06 8.91
CA ASP A 531 -11.61 -23.85 8.07
C ASP A 531 -11.36 -23.55 6.58
N PRO A 532 -11.21 -24.58 5.73
CA PRO A 532 -10.83 -24.39 4.33
C PRO A 532 -11.98 -23.76 3.54
N LYS A 533 -11.69 -22.67 2.82
CA LYS A 533 -12.69 -21.96 1.99
C LYS A 533 -12.90 -22.65 0.65
N LEU A 534 -13.51 -23.84 0.67
CA LEU A 534 -13.65 -24.73 -0.49
C LEU A 534 -14.49 -24.15 -1.64
N LYS A 535 -15.34 -23.14 -1.41
CA LYS A 535 -16.08 -22.41 -2.46
C LYS A 535 -15.22 -21.28 -3.04
N THR A 536 -14.25 -21.64 -3.88
CA THR A 536 -13.31 -20.70 -4.52
C THR A 536 -13.82 -20.19 -5.88
N VAL A 537 -13.67 -18.89 -6.15
CA VAL A 537 -13.74 -18.34 -7.51
C VAL A 537 -12.37 -18.38 -8.19
N PRO A 538 -12.25 -18.30 -9.53
CA PRO A 538 -10.97 -18.25 -10.21
C PRO A 538 -10.09 -17.09 -9.70
N THR A 539 -8.87 -17.39 -9.26
CA THR A 539 -7.92 -16.39 -8.74
C THR A 539 -7.54 -15.35 -9.80
N VAL A 540 -7.83 -14.08 -9.49
CA VAL A 540 -7.38 -12.91 -10.24
C VAL A 540 -6.16 -12.35 -9.50
N GLY A 541 -4.98 -12.38 -10.13
CA GLY A 541 -3.72 -12.02 -9.49
C GLY A 541 -3.05 -13.20 -8.77
N GLN A 542 -2.71 -13.02 -7.50
CA GLN A 542 -1.94 -13.98 -6.68
C GLN A 542 -2.45 -14.05 -5.24
N ASN A 543 -2.29 -15.20 -4.59
CA ASN A 543 -2.54 -15.43 -3.16
C ASN A 543 -1.28 -16.07 -2.54
N VAL A 544 -0.85 -15.60 -1.36
CA VAL A 544 0.44 -15.99 -0.77
C VAL A 544 0.26 -16.38 0.69
N SER A 545 0.88 -17.48 1.11
CA SER A 545 1.02 -17.81 2.54
C SER A 545 2.40 -18.39 2.85
N THR A 546 2.89 -18.17 4.06
CA THR A 546 4.05 -18.92 4.59
C THR A 546 3.55 -19.91 5.63
N ILE A 547 3.85 -21.20 5.45
CA ILE A 547 3.65 -22.22 6.49
C ILE A 547 4.96 -22.44 7.26
N SER A 548 4.84 -22.63 8.57
CA SER A 548 5.96 -22.85 9.48
C SER A 548 6.13 -24.34 9.73
N LEU A 549 7.18 -24.93 9.15
CA LEU A 549 7.57 -26.32 9.41
C LEU A 549 8.62 -26.36 10.54
N PRO A 550 8.86 -27.54 11.17
CA PRO A 550 9.83 -27.65 12.26
C PRO A 550 11.22 -27.13 11.90
N ASP A 551 11.63 -27.32 10.64
CA ASP A 551 12.97 -27.13 10.10
C ASP A 551 13.09 -26.08 8.98
N MET A 552 11.99 -25.52 8.48
CA MET A 552 11.98 -24.52 7.40
C MET A 552 10.69 -23.70 7.38
N TYR A 553 10.69 -22.64 6.58
CA TYR A 553 9.47 -21.97 6.10
C TYR A 553 9.20 -22.36 4.64
N LEU A 554 7.96 -22.74 4.31
CA LEU A 554 7.52 -22.88 2.91
C LEU A 554 6.59 -21.72 2.57
N LYS A 555 7.00 -20.90 1.60
CA LYS A 555 6.22 -19.77 1.09
C LYS A 555 5.53 -20.19 -0.20
N ILE A 556 4.21 -20.34 -0.15
CA ILE A 556 3.40 -20.88 -1.24
C ILE A 556 2.70 -19.72 -1.97
N TRP A 557 2.89 -19.67 -3.29
CA TRP A 557 2.30 -18.71 -4.21
C TRP A 557 1.24 -19.41 -5.08
N ASP A 558 -0.03 -19.11 -4.86
CA ASP A 558 -1.14 -19.53 -5.73
C ASP A 558 -1.39 -18.45 -6.79
N VAL A 559 -1.24 -18.81 -8.08
CA VAL A 559 -1.27 -17.87 -9.20
C VAL A 559 -2.41 -18.22 -10.16
N GLY A 560 -3.08 -17.20 -10.72
CA GLY A 560 -4.21 -17.39 -11.64
C GLY A 560 -3.90 -18.32 -12.82
N GLY A 561 -4.80 -19.29 -13.07
CA GLY A 561 -4.66 -20.29 -14.15
C GLY A 561 -5.30 -19.92 -15.48
N GLN A 562 -6.06 -18.82 -15.54
CA GLN A 562 -6.72 -18.34 -16.76
C GLN A 562 -5.67 -17.95 -17.81
N HIS A 563 -5.94 -18.25 -19.08
CA HIS A 563 -5.00 -18.00 -20.19
C HIS A 563 -4.40 -16.58 -20.21
N SER A 564 -5.21 -15.55 -19.92
CA SER A 564 -4.78 -14.15 -19.82
C SER A 564 -3.76 -13.87 -18.71
N LEU A 565 -3.76 -14.66 -17.63
CA LEU A 565 -2.90 -14.48 -16.45
C LEU A 565 -1.62 -15.31 -16.51
N ARG A 566 -1.54 -16.34 -17.36
CA ARG A 566 -0.36 -17.24 -17.45
C ARG A 566 0.94 -16.51 -17.81
N ARG A 567 0.84 -15.38 -18.52
CA ARG A 567 1.98 -14.48 -18.81
C ARG A 567 2.70 -13.98 -17.55
N LEU A 568 2.02 -13.95 -16.40
CA LEU A 568 2.62 -13.54 -15.13
C LEU A 568 3.42 -14.66 -14.46
N TRP A 569 3.29 -15.93 -14.88
CA TRP A 569 3.98 -17.05 -14.21
C TRP A 569 5.50 -16.90 -14.26
N GLN A 570 6.02 -16.40 -15.38
CA GLN A 570 7.45 -16.16 -15.61
C GLN A 570 8.08 -15.26 -14.54
N SER A 571 7.37 -14.25 -14.01
CA SER A 571 7.92 -13.34 -12.99
C SER A 571 8.23 -14.01 -11.64
N TYR A 572 7.84 -15.27 -11.44
CA TYR A 572 8.11 -16.02 -10.22
C TYR A 572 9.20 -17.10 -10.37
N TYR A 573 9.53 -17.52 -11.60
CA TYR A 573 10.39 -18.68 -11.84
C TYR A 573 11.81 -18.53 -11.27
N ALA A 574 12.43 -17.35 -11.43
CA ALA A 574 13.70 -17.01 -10.79
C ALA A 574 13.72 -17.28 -9.26
N SER A 575 12.59 -17.07 -8.60
CA SER A 575 12.43 -17.21 -7.15
C SER A 575 11.90 -18.57 -6.68
N ALA A 576 11.54 -19.46 -7.61
CA ALA A 576 10.92 -20.74 -7.28
C ALA A 576 11.96 -21.81 -6.90
N HIS A 577 11.81 -22.39 -5.71
CA HIS A 577 12.59 -23.54 -5.24
C HIS A 577 11.92 -24.87 -5.57
N ALA A 578 10.61 -24.88 -5.78
CA ALA A 578 9.83 -26.00 -6.32
C ALA A 578 8.57 -25.50 -7.07
N ILE A 579 8.11 -26.28 -8.04
CA ILE A 579 6.85 -26.08 -8.76
C ILE A 579 5.87 -27.19 -8.37
N VAL A 580 4.63 -26.84 -8.08
CA VAL A 580 3.51 -27.78 -7.94
C VAL A 580 2.53 -27.54 -9.08
N PHE A 581 2.51 -28.43 -10.06
CA PHE A 581 1.63 -28.34 -11.22
C PHE A 581 0.37 -29.19 -10.98
N ILE A 582 -0.80 -28.56 -10.96
CA ILE A 582 -2.06 -29.20 -10.58
C ILE A 582 -2.89 -29.46 -11.83
N ILE A 583 -3.24 -30.72 -12.04
CA ILE A 583 -4.01 -31.23 -13.18
C ILE A 583 -5.41 -31.61 -12.70
N ASP A 584 -6.43 -31.19 -13.44
CA ASP A 584 -7.80 -31.66 -13.25
C ASP A 584 -7.96 -33.06 -13.85
N SER A 585 -8.06 -34.10 -13.03
CA SER A 585 -8.22 -35.46 -13.52
C SER A 585 -9.56 -35.72 -14.21
N THR A 586 -10.52 -34.80 -14.18
CA THR A 586 -11.81 -34.91 -14.89
C THR A 586 -11.86 -34.15 -16.23
N ASP A 587 -10.86 -33.31 -16.52
CA ASP A 587 -10.85 -32.40 -17.68
C ASP A 587 -9.71 -32.71 -18.67
N ILE A 588 -9.27 -33.97 -18.74
CA ILE A 588 -8.13 -34.44 -19.55
C ILE A 588 -8.44 -35.67 -20.42
N GLY A 589 -9.72 -35.88 -20.75
CA GLY A 589 -10.15 -36.95 -21.65
C GLY A 589 -9.85 -38.35 -21.09
N ASP A 590 -9.27 -39.22 -21.91
CA ASP A 590 -8.85 -40.58 -21.51
C ASP A 590 -7.45 -40.63 -20.86
N GLY A 591 -6.72 -39.50 -20.88
CA GLY A 591 -5.35 -39.36 -20.39
C GLY A 591 -4.25 -39.85 -21.35
N ASN A 592 -4.55 -40.16 -22.61
CA ASN A 592 -3.57 -40.69 -23.58
C ASN A 592 -3.34 -39.78 -24.79
N LEU A 593 -2.15 -39.18 -24.88
CA LEU A 593 -1.74 -38.30 -25.98
C LEU A 593 -1.68 -38.96 -27.38
N GLU A 594 -1.75 -40.30 -27.51
CA GLU A 594 -1.82 -40.98 -28.82
C GLU A 594 -3.25 -41.19 -29.34
N HIS A 595 -4.25 -41.05 -28.47
CA HIS A 595 -5.66 -41.30 -28.78
C HIS A 595 -6.55 -40.14 -28.31
N ASP A 596 -6.06 -38.90 -28.43
CA ASP A 596 -6.87 -37.72 -28.16
C ASP A 596 -8.10 -37.70 -29.06
N ASN A 597 -9.24 -37.98 -28.45
CA ASN A 597 -10.56 -38.04 -29.09
C ASN A 597 -11.23 -36.66 -29.16
N GLY A 598 -10.52 -35.59 -28.78
CA GLY A 598 -11.01 -34.23 -28.71
C GLY A 598 -11.88 -33.93 -27.48
N SER A 599 -11.82 -34.75 -26.43
CA SER A 599 -12.54 -34.53 -25.17
C SER A 599 -11.64 -34.01 -24.05
N GLY A 600 -12.09 -32.95 -23.37
CA GLY A 600 -11.31 -32.27 -22.33
C GLY A 600 -10.22 -31.34 -22.87
N ARG A 601 -9.27 -31.00 -22.01
CA ARG A 601 -8.19 -30.01 -22.24
C ARG A 601 -6.80 -30.63 -22.11
N LEU A 602 -6.66 -31.92 -22.45
CA LEU A 602 -5.41 -32.68 -22.33
C LEU A 602 -4.26 -31.99 -23.09
N ASP A 603 -4.48 -31.58 -24.34
CA ASP A 603 -3.46 -30.93 -25.16
C ASP A 603 -3.09 -29.53 -24.65
N GLU A 604 -4.06 -28.74 -24.17
CA GLU A 604 -3.78 -27.45 -23.52
C GLU A 604 -2.94 -27.66 -22.24
N CYS A 605 -3.27 -28.67 -21.44
CA CYS A 605 -2.52 -29.03 -20.24
C CYS A 605 -1.08 -29.45 -20.58
N ARG A 606 -0.90 -30.23 -21.67
CA ARG A 606 0.41 -30.63 -22.20
C ARG A 606 1.22 -29.42 -22.62
N LEU A 607 0.68 -28.57 -23.48
CA LEU A 607 1.38 -27.38 -24.01
C LEU A 607 1.77 -26.40 -22.90
N VAL A 608 0.90 -26.19 -21.91
CA VAL A 608 1.20 -25.33 -20.75
C VAL A 608 2.28 -25.94 -19.85
N LEU A 609 2.29 -27.26 -19.67
CA LEU A 609 3.36 -27.93 -18.92
C LEU A 609 4.69 -27.87 -19.69
N GLU A 610 4.69 -28.13 -21.00
CA GLU A 610 5.87 -27.97 -21.86
C GLU A 610 6.47 -26.55 -21.79
N ASP A 611 5.64 -25.49 -21.90
CA ASP A 611 6.07 -24.09 -21.78
C ASP A 611 6.75 -23.79 -20.43
N VAL A 612 6.17 -24.27 -19.32
CA VAL A 612 6.79 -24.18 -17.99
C VAL A 612 8.15 -24.88 -17.97
N LEU A 613 8.26 -26.11 -18.48
CA LEU A 613 9.51 -26.87 -18.42
C LEU A 613 10.61 -26.31 -19.33
N GLN A 614 10.23 -25.73 -20.47
CA GLN A 614 11.17 -25.15 -21.45
C GLN A 614 11.78 -23.81 -20.99
N HIS A 615 11.12 -23.10 -20.07
CA HIS A 615 11.63 -21.81 -19.60
C HIS A 615 12.91 -21.98 -18.76
N SER A 616 13.99 -21.30 -19.17
CA SER A 616 15.34 -21.42 -18.59
C SER A 616 15.37 -21.21 -17.07
N GLU A 617 14.62 -20.24 -16.55
CA GLU A 617 14.56 -20.00 -15.10
C GLU A 617 13.96 -21.15 -14.27
N THR A 618 13.30 -22.13 -14.90
CA THR A 618 12.81 -23.36 -14.23
C THR A 618 13.82 -24.52 -14.28
N GLU A 619 14.97 -24.33 -14.93
CA GLU A 619 16.00 -25.36 -15.04
C GLU A 619 16.48 -25.82 -13.65
N GLY A 620 16.53 -27.14 -13.47
CA GLY A 620 16.86 -27.78 -12.19
C GLY A 620 15.82 -27.59 -11.07
N VAL A 621 14.66 -26.95 -11.31
CA VAL A 621 13.61 -26.82 -10.28
C VAL A 621 12.79 -28.13 -10.19
N PRO A 622 12.64 -28.74 -9.00
CA PRO A 622 11.82 -29.94 -8.83
C PRO A 622 10.33 -29.67 -9.07
N VAL A 623 9.66 -30.59 -9.76
CA VAL A 623 8.25 -30.43 -10.18
C VAL A 623 7.39 -31.54 -9.61
N LEU A 624 6.47 -31.19 -8.70
CA LEU A 624 5.41 -32.08 -8.24
C LEU A 624 4.19 -31.93 -9.15
N VAL A 625 3.76 -33.00 -9.80
CA VAL A 625 2.48 -33.04 -10.51
C VAL A 625 1.41 -33.62 -9.58
N LEU A 626 0.31 -32.90 -9.39
CA LEU A 626 -0.84 -33.37 -8.62
C LEU A 626 -1.99 -33.70 -9.56
N ALA A 627 -2.37 -34.98 -9.58
CA ALA A 627 -3.61 -35.45 -10.18
C ALA A 627 -4.75 -35.16 -9.20
N ASN A 628 -5.47 -34.05 -9.41
CA ASN A 628 -6.50 -33.54 -8.51
C ASN A 628 -7.90 -34.00 -8.92
N LYS A 629 -8.85 -33.93 -7.97
CA LYS A 629 -10.23 -34.42 -8.08
C LYS A 629 -10.32 -35.96 -8.14
N GLN A 630 -9.41 -36.67 -7.49
CA GLN A 630 -9.45 -38.14 -7.38
C GLN A 630 -10.60 -38.66 -6.48
N ASP A 631 -11.42 -37.77 -5.91
CA ASP A 631 -12.71 -38.05 -5.26
C ASP A 631 -13.87 -38.25 -6.26
N ARG A 632 -13.65 -37.97 -7.55
CA ARG A 632 -14.65 -38.08 -8.62
C ARG A 632 -14.63 -39.45 -9.29
N GLU A 633 -15.81 -40.04 -9.53
CA GLU A 633 -15.94 -41.34 -10.22
C GLU A 633 -15.49 -41.28 -11.70
N ASP A 634 -15.62 -40.11 -12.32
CA ASP A 634 -15.21 -39.79 -13.69
C ASP A 634 -13.76 -39.28 -13.79
N CYS A 635 -12.93 -39.47 -12.76
CA CYS A 635 -11.52 -39.08 -12.82
C CYS A 635 -10.64 -40.09 -13.57
N VAL A 636 -9.66 -39.58 -14.30
CA VAL A 636 -8.59 -40.37 -14.91
C VAL A 636 -7.63 -40.88 -13.82
N GLU A 637 -7.35 -42.18 -13.87
CA GLU A 637 -6.41 -42.85 -12.95
C GLU A 637 -5.01 -42.22 -13.01
N VAL A 638 -4.39 -42.00 -11.84
CA VAL A 638 -3.04 -41.40 -11.72
C VAL A 638 -1.99 -42.07 -12.62
N VAL A 639 -2.08 -43.39 -12.81
CA VAL A 639 -1.15 -44.17 -13.65
C VAL A 639 -1.24 -43.73 -15.12
N ARG A 640 -2.43 -43.43 -15.63
CA ARG A 640 -2.62 -42.92 -17.00
C ARG A 640 -2.08 -41.50 -17.14
N ILE A 641 -2.34 -40.62 -16.16
CA ILE A 641 -1.78 -39.27 -16.14
C ILE A 641 -0.25 -39.31 -16.12
N LYS A 642 0.32 -40.24 -15.35
CA LYS A 642 1.77 -40.45 -15.27
C LYS A 642 2.37 -40.93 -16.58
N GLU A 643 1.94 -42.08 -17.11
CA GLU A 643 2.58 -42.67 -18.30
C GLU A 643 2.12 -42.01 -19.61
N GLY A 644 0.87 -41.56 -19.70
CA GLY A 644 0.23 -41.03 -20.90
C GLY A 644 0.43 -39.53 -21.15
N LEU A 645 0.70 -38.73 -20.10
CA LEU A 645 0.98 -37.29 -20.20
C LEU A 645 2.33 -36.92 -19.60
N VAL A 646 2.50 -37.07 -18.28
CA VAL A 646 3.66 -36.50 -17.57
C VAL A 646 4.98 -37.08 -18.08
N LYS A 647 5.05 -38.41 -18.23
CA LYS A 647 6.24 -39.09 -18.76
C LYS A 647 6.59 -38.61 -20.16
N LYS A 648 5.61 -38.54 -21.08
CA LYS A 648 5.83 -38.05 -22.46
C LYS A 648 6.33 -36.61 -22.51
N VAL A 649 5.91 -35.76 -21.57
CA VAL A 649 6.36 -34.35 -21.48
C VAL A 649 7.76 -34.23 -20.84
N PHE A 650 8.09 -35.07 -19.85
CA PHE A 650 9.39 -35.04 -19.16
C PHE A 650 10.49 -35.86 -19.85
N GLU A 651 10.15 -36.83 -20.69
CA GLU A 651 11.09 -37.69 -21.45
C GLU A 651 11.10 -37.38 -22.97
N GLY A 652 10.22 -36.50 -23.45
CA GLY A 652 10.10 -36.16 -24.88
C GLY A 652 11.17 -35.19 -25.40
N GLU A 653 11.22 -35.01 -26.73
CA GLU A 653 12.22 -34.17 -27.43
C GLU A 653 12.32 -32.71 -26.92
N LYS A 654 11.27 -32.23 -26.27
CA LYS A 654 11.16 -30.89 -25.70
C LYS A 654 11.70 -30.75 -24.28
N ALA A 655 12.09 -31.84 -23.62
CA ALA A 655 12.60 -31.84 -22.26
C ALA A 655 14.01 -31.24 -22.21
N SER A 656 14.11 -29.99 -21.74
CA SER A 656 15.36 -29.23 -21.71
C SER A 656 16.39 -29.71 -20.67
N SER A 657 15.96 -30.39 -19.60
CA SER A 657 16.84 -30.83 -18.51
C SER A 657 16.27 -32.00 -17.73
N ILE A 658 17.13 -32.91 -17.26
CA ILE A 658 16.78 -33.88 -16.21
C ILE A 658 16.38 -33.11 -14.94
N ARG A 659 15.24 -33.45 -14.34
CA ARG A 659 14.72 -32.81 -13.13
C ARG A 659 13.96 -33.81 -12.26
N ASP A 660 14.04 -33.64 -10.94
CA ASP A 660 13.30 -34.47 -9.99
C ASP A 660 11.79 -34.17 -10.11
N SER A 661 11.01 -35.21 -10.36
CA SER A 661 9.56 -35.08 -10.52
C SER A 661 8.81 -36.28 -9.94
N ARG A 662 7.55 -36.04 -9.59
CA ARG A 662 6.65 -37.08 -9.11
C ARG A 662 5.21 -36.75 -9.47
N VAL A 663 4.40 -37.77 -9.68
CA VAL A 663 2.94 -37.65 -9.78
C VAL A 663 2.33 -38.20 -8.49
N LEU A 664 1.41 -37.46 -7.86
CA LEU A 664 0.64 -37.91 -6.69
C LEU A 664 -0.87 -37.72 -6.93
N PRO A 665 -1.73 -38.64 -6.45
CA PRO A 665 -3.15 -38.38 -6.30
C PRO A 665 -3.40 -37.32 -5.23
N VAL A 666 -4.38 -36.46 -5.46
CA VAL A 666 -4.92 -35.56 -4.44
C VAL A 666 -6.43 -35.38 -4.64
N SER A 667 -7.15 -35.13 -3.55
CA SER A 667 -8.41 -34.41 -3.59
C SER A 667 -8.25 -33.13 -2.80
N ALA A 668 -8.19 -32.01 -3.49
CA ALA A 668 -8.17 -30.70 -2.84
C ALA A 668 -9.47 -30.41 -2.07
N LEU A 669 -10.57 -31.08 -2.42
CA LEU A 669 -11.88 -30.91 -1.78
C LEU A 669 -11.97 -31.60 -0.42
N THR A 670 -11.42 -32.83 -0.29
CA THR A 670 -11.44 -33.60 0.96
C THR A 670 -10.14 -33.47 1.77
N GLY A 671 -9.04 -33.05 1.13
CA GLY A 671 -7.71 -32.93 1.70
C GLY A 671 -6.87 -34.21 1.66
N THR A 672 -7.37 -35.31 1.11
CA THR A 672 -6.59 -36.54 0.86
C THR A 672 -5.41 -36.24 -0.07
N GLY A 673 -4.19 -36.63 0.33
CA GLY A 673 -2.95 -36.45 -0.45
C GLY A 673 -2.22 -35.12 -0.22
N VAL A 674 -2.81 -34.17 0.51
CA VAL A 674 -2.24 -32.82 0.69
C VAL A 674 -1.00 -32.82 1.58
N LYS A 675 -0.96 -33.68 2.62
CA LYS A 675 0.20 -33.76 3.53
C LYS A 675 1.40 -34.42 2.85
N GLU A 676 1.14 -35.45 2.07
CA GLU A 676 2.09 -36.20 1.25
C GLU A 676 2.72 -35.30 0.18
N ALA A 677 1.92 -34.42 -0.43
CA ALA A 677 2.40 -33.42 -1.38
C ALA A 677 3.35 -32.40 -0.71
N VAL A 678 2.97 -31.85 0.45
CA VAL A 678 3.82 -30.90 1.19
C VAL A 678 5.12 -31.54 1.66
N GLU A 679 5.08 -32.78 2.17
CA GLU A 679 6.28 -33.49 2.63
C GLU A 679 7.22 -33.85 1.47
N TRP A 680 6.69 -34.19 0.27
CA TRP A 680 7.53 -34.36 -0.91
C TRP A 680 8.26 -33.06 -1.29
N VAL A 681 7.52 -31.93 -1.36
CA VAL A 681 8.11 -30.62 -1.67
C VAL A 681 9.18 -30.24 -0.64
N ARG A 682 8.89 -30.36 0.66
CA ARG A 682 9.81 -30.13 1.77
C ARG A 682 11.11 -30.93 1.62
N SER A 683 11.01 -32.20 1.25
CA SER A 683 12.18 -33.06 1.00
C SER A 683 12.99 -32.60 -0.22
N ARG A 684 12.32 -32.28 -1.34
CA ARG A 684 13.01 -31.91 -2.59
C ARG A 684 13.66 -30.54 -2.57
N VAL A 685 13.05 -29.53 -1.95
CA VAL A 685 13.69 -28.20 -1.84
C VAL A 685 14.98 -28.27 -1.02
N LYS A 686 15.02 -29.13 0.01
CA LYS A 686 16.24 -29.40 0.79
C LYS A 686 17.31 -30.14 0.00
N TRP A 687 16.93 -31.13 -0.81
CA TRP A 687 17.88 -31.84 -1.66
C TRP A 687 18.47 -30.93 -2.75
N ASN A 688 17.65 -30.02 -3.29
CA ASN A 688 18.08 -29.09 -4.34
C ASN A 688 18.71 -27.78 -3.80
N LYS A 689 19.04 -27.73 -2.51
CA LYS A 689 19.54 -26.53 -1.82
C LYS A 689 20.81 -25.94 -2.45
N GLU A 690 21.68 -26.77 -3.01
CA GLU A 690 22.93 -26.31 -3.64
C GLU A 690 22.66 -25.60 -4.98
N SER A 691 21.74 -26.14 -5.79
CA SER A 691 21.31 -25.53 -7.07
C SER A 691 20.39 -24.33 -6.89
N ARG A 692 19.55 -24.34 -5.84
CA ARG A 692 18.54 -23.33 -5.52
C ARG A 692 18.60 -23.01 -4.01
N PRO A 693 19.48 -22.11 -3.58
CA PRO A 693 19.68 -21.81 -2.16
C PRO A 693 18.45 -21.08 -1.55
N PRO A 694 18.06 -21.44 -0.31
CA PRO A 694 16.97 -20.78 0.41
C PRO A 694 17.32 -19.35 0.83
N VAL A 695 16.29 -18.56 1.12
CA VAL A 695 16.42 -17.27 1.79
C VAL A 695 16.47 -17.52 3.30
N MET A 696 17.47 -16.99 4.01
CA MET A 696 17.50 -17.08 5.48
C MET A 696 16.51 -16.08 6.10
N ARG A 697 15.68 -16.54 7.05
CA ARG A 697 14.60 -15.77 7.68
C ARG A 697 14.61 -15.85 9.20
#